data_AF-A0ABD0VTN7-F1
#
_entry.id   AF-A0ABD0VTN7-F1
#
_cell.length_a   1.000
_cell.length_b   1.000
_cell.length_c   1.000
_cell.angle_alpha   90.00
_cell.angle_beta   90.00
_cell.angle_gamma   90.00
#
_symmetry.space_group_name_H-M   'P 1'
#
loop_
_entity.id
_entity.type
_entity.pdbx_description
1 polymer ?
#
loop_
_entity_poly.entity_id
_entity_poly.type
_entity_poly.pdbx_seq_one_letter_code
_entity_poly.pdbx_strand_id
1 'polypeptide(L)'
;MNCLPTFSNLYLSTDFVHNYGFFLPLKIQHNAPSFSSTPYLRLRKKRYSVASKSSTSLRRTTNYQPSLWDDSQIQSLNTITFTGYVHEKRREKLKEDVKRLIKEKSFADQLELFDSLQKLGVAYHFEKEIKYLLNLMKYSEEKLRMEFTKDLHAMALYFRLSRGHGFEISKDLLVKSYKDEKGYFKPFVFHDIKGLLSLYEASFLSMDGEDEIDEAKEFALKLLNDCMRSNSSTNPVLAKHIALALELPLHHRIQKLQAPMFIENACNMKELDVDPILLEFAQLDFNMTQSIYNRELKEITRWWTKISNLAGGEFSFAREWPVESYFLAVGLAMEPRFSTCRKEFAKAICFINVVDDIYDIYGSLDELQHFIDAVERWDLATSKSLPEYMKICLSELFNTVNSLACKIMEEKGLDILPYLKRAWLDLCKAYMVEARWYYTGYCPTFAEYLDNAWISVAAPLAWWTKISYLAGGELSFARESPMESYFLAVGLAMKPRFSTCRKEYAKVICFINVVDDIYDIYGSLEELQHFTHAVERSYFATSKSLPEYMKICLSKLFNTVNSLACKIMEEKGLDILPYVKREGEHRRGDVSKSIQCYMKEKHVSELEAHKCIRNIINKCCKELNREWIKASRYEETFKMVAINLSRVAHLFYLQSNDENVGELNLEKMNENVISLFLEPITLKE
;
A
#
# COMPACT_ATOMS: atom_id res chain seq x y z
N MET A 1 53.22 8.51 -45.46
CA MET A 1 51.82 8.91 -45.21
C MET A 1 50.92 7.77 -45.70
N ASN A 2 51.18 6.55 -45.22
CA ASN A 2 50.70 5.91 -43.97
C ASN A 2 49.28 5.37 -44.18
N CYS A 3 49.10 4.31 -44.98
CA CYS A 3 49.43 2.87 -44.76
C CYS A 3 48.29 2.09 -44.08
N LEU A 4 47.78 1.09 -44.83
CA LEU A 4 47.08 -0.16 -44.44
C LEU A 4 47.61 -0.78 -43.13
N PRO A 5 46.84 -1.60 -42.36
CA PRO A 5 46.34 -2.95 -42.76
C PRO A 5 44.92 -3.31 -42.18
N THR A 6 44.10 -4.27 -42.64
CA THR A 6 44.16 -5.74 -42.90
C THR A 6 44.56 -6.65 -41.74
N PHE A 7 43.95 -7.85 -41.70
CA PHE A 7 44.35 -9.05 -40.93
C PHE A 7 44.16 -8.91 -39.40
N SER A 8 43.73 -9.88 -38.59
CA SER A 8 43.39 -11.31 -38.65
C SER A 8 43.73 -11.86 -37.26
N ASN A 9 43.33 -13.11 -37.00
CA ASN A 9 43.78 -14.01 -35.94
C ASN A 9 43.00 -13.90 -34.62
N LEU A 10 42.15 -14.88 -34.35
CA LEU A 10 42.51 -16.17 -33.75
C LEU A 10 43.22 -15.95 -32.42
N TYR A 11 42.58 -16.35 -31.32
CA TYR A 11 42.91 -17.61 -30.68
C TYR A 11 41.70 -18.12 -29.87
N LEU A 12 41.12 -19.21 -30.36
CA LEU A 12 40.58 -20.24 -29.48
C LEU A 12 41.75 -20.77 -28.65
N SER A 13 41.62 -20.82 -27.33
CA SER A 13 42.26 -21.87 -26.55
C SER A 13 41.20 -22.55 -25.70
N THR A 14 40.68 -23.64 -26.25
CA THR A 14 40.26 -24.82 -25.52
C THR A 14 41.44 -25.37 -24.72
N ASP A 15 41.23 -25.66 -23.44
CA ASP A 15 41.81 -26.82 -22.74
C ASP A 15 40.74 -27.30 -21.74
N PHE A 16 39.97 -28.34 -22.11
CA PHE A 16 40.17 -29.72 -21.68
C PHE A 16 40.06 -29.88 -20.16
N VAL A 17 38.88 -30.23 -19.63
CA VAL A 17 38.48 -31.64 -19.40
C VAL A 17 39.64 -32.45 -18.85
N HIS A 18 39.67 -32.67 -17.54
CA HIS A 18 39.97 -33.96 -16.92
C HIS A 18 39.82 -33.82 -15.41
N ASN A 19 38.72 -34.34 -14.86
CA ASN A 19 38.86 -35.40 -13.88
C ASN A 19 37.58 -36.23 -13.81
N TYR A 20 37.76 -37.46 -14.27
CA TYR A 20 36.90 -38.63 -14.10
C TYR A 20 36.41 -38.75 -12.65
N GLY A 21 35.16 -39.15 -12.44
CA GLY A 21 34.95 -40.53 -12.05
C GLY A 21 33.46 -40.89 -12.03
N PHE A 22 33.07 -41.72 -12.99
CA PHE A 22 31.89 -42.57 -12.94
C PHE A 22 31.85 -43.35 -11.62
N PHE A 23 30.66 -43.55 -11.05
CA PHE A 23 30.08 -44.89 -10.79
C PHE A 23 28.66 -44.75 -10.21
N LEU A 24 27.66 -45.03 -11.04
CA LEU A 24 26.38 -45.59 -10.56
C LEU A 24 26.65 -47.04 -10.10
N PRO A 25 25.91 -47.52 -9.09
CA PRO A 25 24.90 -48.49 -9.47
C PRO A 25 23.54 -48.22 -8.82
N LEU A 26 22.53 -48.18 -9.69
CA LEU A 26 21.15 -48.54 -9.39
C LEU A 26 21.11 -49.92 -8.71
N LYS A 27 20.46 -50.00 -7.55
CA LYS A 27 19.75 -51.20 -7.11
C LYS A 27 18.36 -50.81 -6.62
N ILE A 28 17.39 -51.05 -7.50
CA ILE A 28 15.97 -51.16 -7.16
C ILE A 28 15.80 -52.47 -6.39
N GLN A 29 15.20 -52.39 -5.20
CA GLN A 29 14.53 -53.53 -4.60
C GLN A 29 13.11 -53.11 -4.23
N HIS A 30 12.16 -53.59 -5.04
CA HIS A 30 10.79 -53.85 -4.61
C HIS A 30 10.82 -54.84 -3.45
N ASN A 31 10.09 -54.54 -2.37
CA ASN A 31 9.49 -55.54 -1.50
C ASN A 31 8.32 -54.92 -0.75
N ALA A 32 7.10 -55.26 -1.19
CA ALA A 32 5.93 -55.28 -0.33
C ALA A 32 6.00 -56.54 0.55
N PRO A 33 5.48 -56.48 1.79
CA PRO A 33 4.59 -57.55 2.22
C PRO A 33 3.34 -57.04 2.94
N SER A 34 2.39 -57.95 3.01
CA SER A 34 0.96 -57.81 3.21
C SER A 34 0.46 -58.12 4.64
N PHE A 35 -0.77 -57.64 4.91
CA PHE A 35 -1.85 -58.20 5.77
C PHE A 35 -1.77 -58.19 7.31
N SER A 36 -2.76 -57.51 7.93
CA SER A 36 -3.76 -57.99 8.93
C SER A 36 -4.44 -56.75 9.56
N SER A 37 -5.69 -56.66 10.02
CA SER A 37 -6.94 -57.43 9.94
C SER A 37 -8.07 -56.54 10.53
N THR A 38 -9.26 -56.62 9.93
CA THR A 38 -10.64 -56.11 10.23
C THR A 38 -11.09 -56.02 11.72
N PRO A 39 -12.19 -55.30 12.13
CA PRO A 39 -13.54 -55.43 11.53
C PRO A 39 -14.54 -54.23 11.49
N TYR A 40 -15.23 -54.19 10.34
CA TYR A 40 -16.67 -54.03 10.07
C TYR A 40 -17.56 -53.03 10.83
N LEU A 41 -18.24 -52.16 10.06
CA LEU A 41 -19.70 -51.97 10.15
C LEU A 41 -20.31 -51.53 8.80
N ARG A 42 -21.43 -52.19 8.47
CA ARG A 42 -22.17 -52.18 7.20
C ARG A 42 -22.81 -50.83 6.86
N LEU A 43 -22.75 -50.40 5.60
CA LEU A 43 -23.75 -49.47 5.03
C LEU A 43 -24.20 -49.89 3.62
N ARG A 44 -25.51 -49.77 3.41
CA ARG A 44 -26.34 -50.23 2.29
C ARG A 44 -25.88 -49.77 0.90
N LYS A 45 -25.93 -50.70 -0.07
CA LYS A 45 -25.95 -50.38 -1.51
C LYS A 45 -27.22 -49.57 -1.85
N LYS A 46 -27.05 -48.32 -2.29
CA LYS A 46 -28.01 -47.62 -3.17
C LYS A 46 -27.40 -47.55 -4.57
N ARG A 47 -28.17 -47.99 -5.56
CA ARG A 47 -27.84 -47.92 -7.00
C ARG A 47 -27.86 -46.45 -7.42
N TYR A 48 -26.79 -45.99 -8.07
CA TYR A 48 -26.79 -44.71 -8.78
C TYR A 48 -27.25 -44.94 -10.22
N SER A 49 -28.30 -44.22 -10.63
CA SER A 49 -28.64 -44.02 -12.04
C SER A 49 -27.61 -43.08 -12.67
N VAL A 50 -27.07 -43.46 -13.82
CA VAL A 50 -26.17 -42.61 -14.62
C VAL A 50 -26.98 -41.45 -15.18
N ALA A 51 -26.86 -40.27 -14.54
CA ALA A 51 -27.32 -39.02 -15.13
C ALA A 51 -26.25 -38.49 -16.09
N SER A 52 -26.70 -38.04 -17.25
CA SER A 52 -25.91 -37.47 -18.35
C SER A 52 -24.90 -36.43 -17.86
N LYS A 53 -23.63 -36.58 -18.26
CA LYS A 53 -22.60 -35.55 -18.11
C LYS A 53 -23.03 -34.29 -18.86
N SER A 54 -23.50 -33.27 -18.15
CA SER A 54 -23.26 -31.90 -18.58
C SER A 54 -21.78 -31.61 -18.37
N SER A 55 -21.14 -30.99 -19.35
CA SER A 55 -19.76 -30.54 -19.28
C SER A 55 -19.68 -29.29 -18.38
N THR A 56 -19.81 -29.45 -17.07
CA THR A 56 -19.38 -28.42 -16.12
C THR A 56 -17.85 -28.43 -16.11
N SER A 57 -17.23 -27.29 -16.45
CA SER A 57 -15.82 -27.08 -16.17
C SER A 57 -15.59 -27.33 -14.67
N LEU A 58 -14.53 -28.06 -14.33
CA LEU A 58 -14.17 -28.30 -12.94
C LEU A 58 -13.68 -26.96 -12.36
N ARG A 59 -14.57 -26.20 -11.70
CA ARG A 59 -14.21 -24.90 -11.09
C ARG A 59 -13.25 -25.13 -9.94
N ARG A 60 -12.23 -24.27 -9.83
CA ARG A 60 -11.34 -24.29 -8.66
C ARG A 60 -12.09 -23.68 -7.49
N THR A 61 -11.93 -24.28 -6.32
CA THR A 61 -12.49 -23.80 -5.06
C THR A 61 -11.40 -23.81 -4.02
N THR A 62 -11.34 -22.77 -3.21
CA THR A 62 -10.49 -22.69 -2.02
C THR A 62 -11.30 -23.07 -0.79
N ASN A 63 -10.65 -23.66 0.22
CA ASN A 63 -11.26 -23.87 1.53
C ASN A 63 -11.01 -22.64 2.40
N TYR A 64 -11.58 -21.49 2.03
CA TYR A 64 -11.52 -20.32 2.89
C TYR A 64 -12.14 -20.64 4.24
N GLN A 65 -11.47 -20.21 5.31
CA GLN A 65 -12.08 -20.25 6.63
C GLN A 65 -13.24 -19.24 6.64
N PRO A 66 -14.41 -19.60 7.19
CA PRO A 66 -15.49 -18.66 7.36
C PRO A 66 -15.03 -17.48 8.23
N SER A 67 -15.68 -16.32 8.04
CA SER A 67 -15.51 -15.18 8.95
C SER A 67 -15.63 -15.66 10.40
N LEU A 68 -14.69 -15.23 11.25
CA LEU A 68 -14.75 -15.50 12.69
C LEU A 68 -15.89 -14.76 13.37
N TRP A 69 -16.42 -13.74 12.70
CA TRP A 69 -17.47 -12.86 13.19
C TRP A 69 -18.82 -13.32 12.64
N ASP A 70 -19.72 -13.66 13.55
CA ASP A 70 -21.11 -13.93 13.22
C ASP A 70 -21.92 -12.62 13.20
N ASP A 71 -22.77 -12.42 12.18
CA ASP A 71 -23.54 -11.18 12.06
C ASP A 71 -24.45 -10.99 13.28
N SER A 72 -25.01 -12.06 13.87
CA SER A 72 -25.86 -11.91 15.05
C SER A 72 -25.09 -11.33 16.25
N GLN A 73 -23.82 -11.72 16.42
CA GLN A 73 -22.93 -11.13 17.43
C GLN A 73 -22.70 -9.65 17.15
N ILE A 74 -22.38 -9.27 15.91
CA ILE A 74 -22.16 -7.87 15.54
C ILE A 74 -23.43 -7.03 15.74
N GLN A 75 -24.60 -7.54 15.35
CA GLN A 75 -25.87 -6.85 15.55
C GLN A 75 -26.21 -6.68 17.04
N SER A 76 -25.71 -7.54 17.92
CA SER A 76 -25.96 -7.47 19.38
C SER A 76 -25.14 -6.40 20.13
N LEU A 77 -24.10 -5.82 19.51
CA LEU A 77 -23.20 -4.86 20.17
C LEU A 77 -23.95 -3.65 20.75
N ASN A 78 -23.62 -3.22 21.97
CA ASN A 78 -24.24 -2.02 22.53
C ASN A 78 -23.63 -0.75 21.91
N THR A 79 -24.43 0.05 21.22
CA THR A 79 -23.98 1.26 20.50
C THR A 79 -24.41 2.57 21.17
N ILE A 80 -25.11 2.51 22.31
CA ILE A 80 -25.77 3.69 22.90
C ILE A 80 -25.02 4.23 24.13
N THR A 81 -24.22 3.40 24.80
CA THR A 81 -23.62 3.70 26.12
C THR A 81 -22.82 5.00 26.20
N PHE A 82 -22.15 5.39 25.11
CA PHE A 82 -21.34 6.63 25.06
C PHE A 82 -21.88 7.65 24.06
N THR A 83 -23.16 7.54 23.71
CA THR A 83 -23.85 8.47 22.80
C THR A 83 -24.71 9.44 23.61
N GLY A 84 -24.72 10.71 23.21
CA GLY A 84 -25.62 11.72 23.76
C GLY A 84 -24.94 12.93 24.39
N TYR A 85 -25.78 13.91 24.73
CA TYR A 85 -25.38 15.27 25.10
C TYR A 85 -24.44 15.35 26.31
N VAL A 86 -24.57 14.45 27.29
CA VAL A 86 -23.75 14.48 28.52
C VAL A 86 -22.28 14.21 28.20
N HIS A 87 -22.00 13.15 27.43
CA HIS A 87 -20.64 12.78 27.03
C HIS A 87 -20.03 13.80 26.06
N GLU A 88 -20.81 14.29 25.10
CA GLU A 88 -20.38 15.36 24.19
C GLU A 88 -19.99 16.62 24.95
N LYS A 89 -20.83 17.10 25.88
CA LYS A 89 -20.54 18.27 26.69
C LYS A 89 -19.29 18.08 27.56
N ARG A 90 -19.09 16.90 28.15
CA ARG A 90 -17.89 16.58 28.93
C ARG A 90 -16.64 16.56 28.06
N ARG A 91 -16.70 15.93 26.87
CA ARG A 91 -15.59 15.89 25.91
C ARG A 91 -15.20 17.29 25.45
N GLU A 92 -16.15 18.15 25.11
CA GLU A 92 -15.84 19.53 24.68
C GLU A 92 -15.22 20.35 25.83
N LYS A 93 -15.67 20.18 27.07
CA LYS A 93 -15.03 20.81 28.23
C LYS A 93 -13.58 20.35 28.39
N LEU A 94 -13.35 19.03 28.39
CA LEU A 94 -12.00 18.45 28.48
C LEU A 94 -11.11 18.89 27.33
N LYS A 95 -11.66 19.00 26.11
CA LYS A 95 -10.94 19.52 24.94
C LYS A 95 -10.42 20.94 25.17
N GLU A 96 -11.24 21.83 25.72
CA GLU A 96 -10.82 23.20 26.06
C GLU A 96 -9.79 23.23 27.19
N ASP A 97 -9.92 22.34 28.19
CA ASP A 97 -8.94 22.21 29.26
C ASP A 97 -7.58 21.72 28.71
N VAL A 98 -7.57 20.72 27.80
CA VAL A 98 -6.35 20.27 27.11
C VAL A 98 -5.73 21.39 26.26
N LYS A 99 -6.53 22.19 25.55
CA LYS A 99 -6.01 23.38 24.83
C LYS A 99 -5.33 24.38 25.76
N ARG A 100 -5.82 24.53 26.99
CA ARG A 100 -5.19 25.39 27.99
C ARG A 100 -3.85 24.81 28.44
N LEU A 101 -3.81 23.50 28.74
CA LEU A 101 -2.58 22.79 29.08
C LEU A 101 -1.49 22.93 28.01
N ILE A 102 -1.88 22.85 26.73
CA ILE A 102 -0.96 23.06 25.60
C ILE A 102 -0.32 24.46 25.67
N LYS A 103 -1.12 25.50 25.93
CA LYS A 103 -0.65 26.90 25.91
C LYS A 103 0.25 27.27 27.09
N GLU A 104 0.06 26.63 28.24
CA GLU A 104 0.79 26.94 29.48
C GLU A 104 2.19 26.30 29.55
N LYS A 105 2.44 25.28 28.73
CA LYS A 105 3.67 24.47 28.72
C LYS A 105 4.83 25.11 27.95
N SER A 106 6.06 24.76 28.35
CA SER A 106 7.29 25.08 27.60
C SER A 106 7.32 24.35 26.24
N PHE A 107 8.22 24.73 25.32
CA PHE A 107 8.31 24.04 24.04
C PHE A 107 8.67 22.56 24.16
N ALA A 108 9.57 22.18 25.07
CA ALA A 108 9.88 20.77 25.33
C ALA A 108 8.66 20.00 25.84
N ASP A 109 7.95 20.58 26.82
CA ASP A 109 6.74 19.95 27.40
C ASP A 109 5.57 19.90 26.40
N GLN A 110 5.49 20.87 25.48
CA GLN A 110 4.52 20.86 24.39
C GLN A 110 4.79 19.71 23.41
N LEU A 111 6.05 19.44 23.07
CA LEU A 111 6.43 18.33 22.19
C LEU A 111 6.08 16.96 22.81
N GLU A 112 6.34 16.78 24.10
CA GLU A 112 5.95 15.59 24.87
C GLU A 112 4.42 15.43 24.93
N LEU A 113 3.70 16.55 25.11
CA LEU A 113 2.25 16.55 25.09
C LEU A 113 1.70 16.19 23.69
N PHE A 114 2.29 16.70 22.62
CA PHE A 114 1.89 16.36 21.25
C PHE A 114 2.15 14.88 20.93
N ASP A 115 3.28 14.34 21.37
CA ASP A 115 3.56 12.92 21.26
C ASP A 115 2.55 12.07 22.03
N SER A 116 2.20 12.49 23.25
CA SER A 116 1.18 11.84 24.07
C SER A 116 -0.20 11.87 23.39
N LEU A 117 -0.59 13.02 22.81
CA LEU A 117 -1.83 13.16 22.04
C LEU A 117 -1.88 12.19 20.84
N GLN A 118 -0.76 11.99 20.13
CA GLN A 118 -0.68 11.05 19.00
C GLN A 118 -0.78 9.59 19.47
N LYS A 119 -0.06 9.23 20.55
CA LYS A 119 -0.07 7.88 21.12
C LYS A 119 -1.44 7.49 21.69
N LEU A 120 -2.13 8.44 22.32
CA LEU A 120 -3.49 8.28 22.86
C LEU A 120 -4.59 8.38 21.80
N GLY A 121 -4.24 8.60 20.52
CA GLY A 121 -5.20 8.58 19.41
C GLY A 121 -6.17 9.76 19.40
N VAL A 122 -5.80 10.90 19.98
CA VAL A 122 -6.64 12.11 20.09
C VAL A 122 -6.03 13.37 19.47
N ALA A 123 -4.83 13.27 18.88
CA ALA A 123 -4.16 14.39 18.22
C ALA A 123 -5.01 15.09 17.13
N TYR A 124 -5.89 14.34 16.45
CA TYR A 124 -6.77 14.87 15.40
C TYR A 124 -7.71 16.01 15.89
N HIS A 125 -7.96 16.11 17.20
CA HIS A 125 -8.73 17.22 17.78
C HIS A 125 -7.96 18.54 17.87
N PHE A 126 -6.63 18.50 17.80
CA PHE A 126 -5.72 19.60 18.10
C PHE A 126 -4.76 19.91 16.94
N GLU A 127 -5.03 19.39 15.73
CA GLU A 127 -4.19 19.59 14.53
C GLU A 127 -3.86 21.06 14.25
N LYS A 128 -4.81 21.97 14.50
CA LYS A 128 -4.60 23.40 14.30
C LYS A 128 -3.62 23.98 15.32
N GLU A 129 -3.82 23.65 16.59
CA GLU A 129 -2.97 24.06 17.69
C GLU A 129 -1.53 23.51 17.55
N ILE A 130 -1.41 22.22 17.20
CA ILE A 130 -0.12 21.56 16.98
C ILE A 130 0.62 22.23 15.83
N LYS A 131 -0.02 22.40 14.65
CA LYS A 131 0.62 23.06 13.49
C LYS A 131 1.03 24.49 13.79
N TYR A 132 0.17 25.25 14.46
CA TYR A 132 0.50 26.62 14.84
C TYR A 132 1.76 26.69 15.72
N LEU A 133 1.85 25.83 16.74
CA LEU A 133 2.98 25.81 17.66
C LEU A 133 4.26 25.27 17.01
N LEU A 134 4.18 24.23 16.18
CA LEU A 134 5.32 23.74 15.39
C LEU A 134 5.84 24.80 14.42
N ASN A 135 4.94 25.60 13.83
CA ASN A 135 5.33 26.73 12.98
C ASN A 135 6.04 27.84 13.78
N LEU A 136 5.56 28.16 14.99
CA LEU A 136 6.26 29.10 15.89
C LEU A 136 7.64 28.60 16.29
N MET A 137 7.75 27.30 16.60
CA MET A 137 9.02 26.63 16.89
C MET A 137 9.98 26.74 15.69
N LYS A 138 9.48 26.55 14.47
CA LYS A 138 10.27 26.72 13.23
C LYS A 138 10.82 28.14 13.06
N TYR A 139 10.06 29.18 13.39
CA TYR A 139 10.59 30.55 13.40
C TYR A 139 11.67 30.78 14.46
N SER A 140 11.73 29.93 15.48
CA SER A 140 12.70 29.98 16.57
C SER A 140 13.75 28.87 16.50
N GLU A 141 13.97 28.28 15.32
CA GLU A 141 14.75 27.04 15.16
C GLU A 141 16.17 27.14 15.75
N GLU A 142 16.90 28.24 15.53
CA GLU A 142 18.25 28.41 16.10
C GLU A 142 18.22 28.50 17.64
N LYS A 143 17.19 29.12 18.21
CA LYS A 143 17.00 29.14 19.67
C LYS A 143 16.77 27.72 20.20
N LEU A 144 15.89 26.95 19.55
CA LEU A 144 15.61 25.56 19.93
C LEU A 144 16.84 24.67 19.79
N ARG A 145 17.64 24.88 18.76
CA ARG A 145 18.91 24.18 18.57
C ARG A 145 19.85 24.39 19.76
N MET A 146 19.96 25.63 20.25
CA MET A 146 20.76 25.94 21.44
C MET A 146 20.12 25.38 22.73
N GLU A 147 18.80 25.49 22.87
CA GLU A 147 18.04 25.00 24.02
C GLU A 147 18.16 23.47 24.16
N PHE A 148 18.03 22.73 23.06
CA PHE A 148 18.04 21.27 23.03
C PHE A 148 19.41 20.66 22.71
N THR A 149 20.51 21.43 22.76
CA THR A 149 21.86 20.95 22.40
C THR A 149 22.30 19.69 23.17
N LYS A 150 21.77 19.48 24.39
CA LYS A 150 22.03 18.28 25.22
C LYS A 150 20.79 17.40 25.43
N ASP A 151 19.69 17.70 24.76
CA ASP A 151 18.42 16.98 24.86
C ASP A 151 18.07 16.38 23.49
N LEU A 152 18.59 15.16 23.25
CA LEU A 152 18.32 14.44 22.01
C LEU A 152 16.83 14.10 21.89
N HIS A 153 16.18 13.81 23.01
CA HIS A 153 14.77 13.47 23.04
C HIS A 153 13.89 14.61 22.50
N ALA A 154 14.03 15.82 23.04
CA ALA A 154 13.25 16.98 22.61
C ALA A 154 13.51 17.35 21.15
N MET A 155 14.76 17.33 20.70
CA MET A 155 15.07 17.63 19.29
C MET A 155 14.54 16.56 18.33
N ALA A 156 14.64 15.28 18.69
CA ALA A 156 14.10 14.21 17.88
C ALA A 156 12.56 14.25 17.83
N LEU A 157 11.89 14.59 18.93
CA LEU A 157 10.45 14.87 18.93
C LEU A 157 10.11 16.08 18.04
N TYR A 158 10.83 17.19 18.16
CA TYR A 158 10.63 18.37 17.32
C TYR A 158 10.76 18.02 15.83
N PHE A 159 11.82 17.31 15.45
CA PHE A 159 12.03 16.85 14.09
C PHE A 159 10.88 15.97 13.60
N ARG A 160 10.53 14.93 14.38
CA ARG A 160 9.51 13.94 14.01
C ARG A 160 8.13 14.57 13.88
N LEU A 161 7.73 15.38 14.86
CA LEU A 161 6.43 16.05 14.86
C LEU A 161 6.35 17.08 13.74
N SER A 162 7.38 17.89 13.54
CA SER A 162 7.41 18.89 12.47
C SER A 162 7.31 18.25 11.08
N ARG A 163 8.16 17.27 10.76
CA ARG A 163 8.06 16.55 9.48
C ARG A 163 6.75 15.78 9.35
N GLY A 164 6.26 15.19 10.44
CA GLY A 164 4.97 14.52 10.49
C GLY A 164 3.78 15.44 10.16
N HIS A 165 3.90 16.75 10.38
CA HIS A 165 2.89 17.76 10.01
C HIS A 165 3.25 18.55 8.73
N GLY A 166 4.21 18.05 7.94
CA GLY A 166 4.54 18.59 6.62
C GLY A 166 5.53 19.75 6.63
N PHE A 167 6.14 20.07 7.77
CA PHE A 167 7.20 21.08 7.82
C PHE A 167 8.52 20.51 7.32
N GLU A 168 9.15 21.21 6.37
CA GLU A 168 10.54 20.93 5.99
C GLU A 168 11.48 21.37 7.12
N ILE A 169 12.14 20.39 7.74
CA ILE A 169 13.13 20.55 8.81
C ILE A 169 14.43 19.90 8.38
N SER A 170 15.55 20.58 8.61
CA SER A 170 16.88 20.10 8.22
C SER A 170 17.30 18.85 9.01
N LYS A 171 17.87 17.86 8.31
CA LYS A 171 18.51 16.67 8.92
C LYS A 171 19.64 17.03 9.89
N ASP A 172 20.29 18.18 9.68
CA ASP A 172 21.40 18.63 10.51
C ASP A 172 20.99 18.88 11.97
N LEU A 173 19.73 19.28 12.21
CA LEU A 173 19.23 19.45 13.57
C LEU A 173 19.22 18.13 14.35
N LEU A 174 18.80 17.05 13.69
CA LEU A 174 18.67 15.73 14.30
C LEU A 174 20.02 15.01 14.44
N VAL A 175 20.89 15.13 13.45
CA VAL A 175 22.12 14.31 13.39
C VAL A 175 23.36 15.14 13.75
N LYS A 176 23.62 16.23 13.04
CA LYS A 176 24.87 17.00 13.17
C LYS A 176 25.02 17.66 14.53
N SER A 177 23.92 18.12 15.14
CA SER A 177 23.92 18.73 16.48
C SER A 177 24.43 17.79 17.58
N TYR A 178 24.35 16.47 17.38
CA TYR A 178 24.72 15.44 18.35
C TYR A 178 25.99 14.68 18.00
N LYS A 179 26.67 15.07 16.92
CA LYS A 179 27.99 14.57 16.53
C LYS A 179 29.09 15.55 16.94
N ASP A 180 30.29 15.04 17.17
CA ASP A 180 31.51 15.82 17.37
C ASP A 180 32.14 16.25 16.03
N GLU A 181 33.23 17.01 16.08
CA GLU A 181 33.95 17.49 14.88
C GLU A 181 34.51 16.35 14.01
N LYS A 182 34.66 15.15 14.59
CA LYS A 182 35.14 13.94 13.89
C LYS A 182 33.99 13.11 13.32
N GLY A 183 32.75 13.52 13.54
CA GLY A 183 31.55 12.84 13.05
C GLY A 183 31.02 11.72 13.96
N TYR A 184 31.56 11.54 15.17
CA TYR A 184 31.07 10.54 16.13
C TYR A 184 29.98 11.12 17.03
N PHE A 185 29.00 10.31 17.43
CA PHE A 185 28.00 10.74 18.41
C PHE A 185 28.68 11.14 19.74
N LYS A 186 28.21 12.23 20.34
CA LYS A 186 28.75 12.74 21.61
C LYS A 186 28.52 11.72 22.74
N PRO A 187 29.43 11.62 23.73
CA PRO A 187 29.37 10.57 24.76
C PRO A 187 28.04 10.47 25.54
N PHE A 188 27.37 11.60 25.79
CA PHE A 188 26.10 11.59 26.53
C PHE A 188 24.96 10.87 25.81
N VAL A 189 25.01 10.79 24.46
CA VAL A 189 23.98 10.14 23.64
C VAL A 189 23.90 8.64 23.94
N PHE A 190 25.03 8.00 24.28
CA PHE A 190 25.09 6.56 24.54
C PHE A 190 24.33 6.14 25.82
N HIS A 191 24.04 7.09 26.70
CA HIS A 191 23.33 6.84 27.96
C HIS A 191 21.90 7.38 27.95
N ASP A 192 21.49 8.12 26.91
CA ASP A 192 20.15 8.68 26.77
C ASP A 192 19.22 7.72 26.02
N ILE A 193 18.75 6.68 26.70
CA ILE A 193 17.87 5.66 26.11
C ILE A 193 16.57 6.26 25.56
N LYS A 194 16.00 7.27 26.24
CA LYS A 194 14.78 7.95 25.81
C LYS A 194 15.03 8.79 24.54
N GLY A 195 16.17 9.47 24.47
CA GLY A 195 16.61 10.18 23.28
C GLY A 195 16.91 9.25 22.11
N LEU A 196 17.55 8.11 22.35
CA LEU A 196 17.81 7.08 21.32
C LEU A 196 16.52 6.51 20.74
N LEU A 197 15.51 6.25 21.58
CA LEU A 197 14.19 5.83 21.11
C LEU A 197 13.54 6.90 20.22
N SER A 198 13.56 8.16 20.64
CA SER A 198 13.02 9.25 19.80
C SER A 198 13.80 9.45 18.52
N LEU A 199 15.13 9.30 18.54
CA LEU A 199 15.98 9.37 17.34
C LEU A 199 15.63 8.24 16.37
N TYR A 200 15.47 7.02 16.87
CA TYR A 200 15.03 5.88 16.09
C TYR A 200 13.66 6.16 15.42
N GLU A 201 12.67 6.63 16.19
CA GLU A 201 11.35 6.97 15.66
C GLU A 201 11.38 8.12 14.64
N ALA A 202 12.18 9.15 14.90
CA ALA A 202 12.36 10.29 14.00
C ALA A 202 13.01 9.88 12.66
N SER A 203 13.87 8.86 12.66
CA SER A 203 14.60 8.44 11.48
C SER A 203 13.73 7.87 10.35
N PHE A 204 12.52 7.39 10.67
CA PHE A 204 11.55 6.91 9.69
C PHE A 204 10.89 8.01 8.87
N LEU A 205 11.14 9.28 9.21
CA LEU A 205 10.78 10.45 8.41
C LEU A 205 11.92 10.95 7.51
N SER A 206 12.96 10.12 7.31
CA SER A 206 14.01 10.39 6.31
C SER A 206 13.44 10.45 4.89
N MET A 207 14.11 11.22 4.04
CA MET A 207 13.88 11.33 2.61
C MET A 207 15.10 10.82 1.83
N ASP A 208 14.93 10.60 0.52
CA ASP A 208 16.05 10.17 -0.34
C ASP A 208 17.25 11.15 -0.28
N GLY A 209 18.47 10.62 -0.13
CA GLY A 209 19.69 11.42 0.00
C GLY A 209 19.98 11.94 1.42
N GLU A 210 19.27 11.42 2.44
CA GLU A 210 19.53 11.69 3.86
C GLU A 210 20.16 10.46 4.55
N ASP A 211 21.21 9.90 3.95
CA ASP A 211 21.88 8.68 4.39
C ASP A 211 22.41 8.79 5.84
N GLU A 212 22.74 10.00 6.30
CA GLU A 212 23.18 10.25 7.68
C GLU A 212 22.07 9.97 8.71
N ILE A 213 20.80 10.09 8.32
CA ILE A 213 19.67 9.70 9.17
C ILE A 213 19.55 8.17 9.23
N ASP A 214 19.84 7.46 8.13
CA ASP A 214 19.88 5.99 8.15
C ASP A 214 21.03 5.46 9.01
N GLU A 215 22.21 6.09 8.95
CA GLU A 215 23.31 5.79 9.87
C GLU A 215 22.91 6.01 11.33
N ALA A 216 22.20 7.12 11.61
CA ALA A 216 21.69 7.41 12.95
C ALA A 216 20.63 6.38 13.41
N LYS A 217 19.79 5.91 12.49
CA LYS A 217 18.82 4.83 12.73
C LYS A 217 19.50 3.53 13.12
N GLU A 218 20.50 3.09 12.35
CA GLU A 218 21.27 1.87 12.64
C GLU A 218 22.03 1.97 13.97
N PHE A 219 22.60 3.15 14.25
CA PHE A 219 23.24 3.44 15.54
C PHE A 219 22.26 3.32 16.71
N ALA A 220 21.10 3.96 16.62
CA ALA A 220 20.07 3.89 17.67
C ALA A 220 19.54 2.47 17.82
N LEU A 221 19.23 1.79 16.71
CA LEU A 221 18.75 0.41 16.68
C LEU A 221 19.70 -0.54 17.41
N LYS A 222 21.02 -0.42 17.19
CA LYS A 222 22.02 -1.24 17.87
C LYS A 222 21.98 -1.05 19.38
N LEU A 223 22.00 0.20 19.85
CA LEU A 223 22.01 0.52 21.28
C LEU A 223 20.69 0.14 21.97
N LEU A 224 19.55 0.32 21.31
CA LEU A 224 18.24 -0.11 21.81
C LEU A 224 18.17 -1.64 21.96
N ASN A 225 18.67 -2.39 20.97
CA ASN A 225 18.76 -3.85 21.05
C ASN A 225 19.70 -4.31 22.17
N ASP A 226 20.86 -3.68 22.32
CA ASP A 226 21.80 -4.01 23.40
C ASP A 226 21.18 -3.74 24.78
N CYS A 227 20.42 -2.63 24.92
CA CYS A 227 19.67 -2.30 26.13
C CYS A 227 18.59 -3.35 26.47
N MET A 228 17.90 -3.89 25.45
CA MET A 228 16.90 -4.94 25.64
C MET A 228 17.54 -6.29 26.01
N ARG A 229 18.76 -6.57 25.54
CA ARG A 229 19.50 -7.81 25.85
C ARG A 229 20.15 -7.81 27.23
N SER A 230 20.61 -6.66 27.70
CA SER A 230 21.39 -6.55 28.94
C SER A 230 20.58 -6.76 30.21
N ASN A 231 19.23 -6.82 30.15
CA ASN A 231 18.33 -6.81 31.33
C ASN A 231 18.73 -5.74 32.37
N SER A 232 19.40 -4.67 31.92
CA SER A 232 19.77 -3.54 32.76
C SER A 232 18.52 -2.87 33.30
N SER A 233 18.64 -2.05 34.34
CA SER A 233 17.59 -1.31 35.05
C SER A 233 16.83 -0.28 34.19
N THR A 234 16.43 -0.66 32.99
CA THR A 234 15.58 0.12 32.09
C THR A 234 14.17 0.08 32.67
N ASN A 235 13.58 1.26 32.82
CA ASN A 235 12.19 1.39 33.26
C ASN A 235 11.30 0.42 32.44
N PRO A 236 10.48 -0.46 33.08
CA PRO A 236 9.62 -1.41 32.38
C PRO A 236 8.73 -0.77 31.30
N VAL A 237 8.29 0.46 31.55
CA VAL A 237 7.53 1.28 30.60
C VAL A 237 8.36 1.57 29.34
N LEU A 238 9.59 2.02 29.55
CA LEU A 238 10.50 2.35 28.45
C LEU A 238 10.88 1.10 27.67
N ALA A 239 11.11 -0.04 28.34
CA ALA A 239 11.35 -1.32 27.69
C ALA A 239 10.17 -1.75 26.81
N LYS A 240 8.93 -1.56 27.28
CA LYS A 240 7.71 -1.82 26.48
C LYS A 240 7.64 -0.91 25.26
N HIS A 241 7.94 0.39 25.41
CA HIS A 241 7.97 1.32 24.28
C HIS A 241 9.07 0.99 23.26
N ILE A 242 10.24 0.55 23.72
CA ILE A 242 11.33 0.09 22.84
C ILE A 242 10.87 -1.14 22.06
N ALA A 243 10.33 -2.16 22.75
CA ALA A 243 9.84 -3.37 22.09
C ALA A 243 8.80 -3.06 21.00
N LEU A 244 7.88 -2.14 21.27
CA LEU A 244 6.90 -1.68 20.28
C LEU A 244 7.56 -0.95 19.11
N ALA A 245 8.45 0.00 19.35
CA ALA A 245 9.14 0.71 18.26
C ALA A 245 9.94 -0.24 17.36
N LEU A 246 10.59 -1.25 17.95
CA LEU A 246 11.36 -2.26 17.22
C LEU A 246 10.48 -3.24 16.43
N GLU A 247 9.27 -3.54 16.92
CA GLU A 247 8.27 -4.32 16.16
C GLU A 247 7.77 -3.56 14.93
N LEU A 248 7.39 -2.29 15.11
CA LEU A 248 6.96 -1.39 14.04
C LEU A 248 7.11 0.06 14.54
N PRO A 249 7.76 0.97 13.81
CA PRO A 249 7.93 2.36 14.25
C PRO A 249 6.60 3.13 14.21
N LEU A 250 6.45 4.12 15.09
CA LEU A 250 5.26 4.97 15.20
C LEU A 250 4.84 5.60 13.87
N HIS A 251 5.79 5.97 13.01
CA HIS A 251 5.47 6.56 11.69
C HIS A 251 4.70 5.59 10.77
N HIS A 252 4.94 4.29 10.92
CA HIS A 252 4.27 3.23 10.15
C HIS A 252 3.04 2.66 10.88
N ARG A 253 2.76 3.09 12.12
CA ARG A 253 1.61 2.64 12.91
C ARG A 253 0.37 3.50 12.63
N ILE A 254 -0.79 2.86 12.73
CA ILE A 254 -2.09 3.55 12.72
C ILE A 254 -2.41 4.00 14.15
N GLN A 255 -2.44 5.32 14.35
CA GLN A 255 -2.58 5.93 15.69
C GLN A 255 -3.80 5.44 16.47
N LYS A 256 -4.96 5.30 15.81
CA LYS A 256 -6.18 4.88 16.49
C LYS A 256 -6.13 3.43 17.00
N LEU A 257 -5.40 2.55 16.30
CA LEU A 257 -5.33 1.12 16.64
C LEU A 257 -4.40 0.83 17.82
N GLN A 258 -3.38 1.66 18.02
CA GLN A 258 -2.48 1.56 19.17
C GLN A 258 -3.00 2.28 20.43
N ALA A 259 -3.97 3.19 20.27
CA ALA A 259 -4.49 4.01 21.35
C ALA A 259 -4.99 3.20 22.57
N PRO A 260 -5.72 2.07 22.42
CA PRO A 260 -6.17 1.27 23.57
C PRO A 260 -5.02 0.87 24.49
N MET A 261 -3.95 0.34 23.91
CA MET A 261 -2.76 -0.09 24.65
C MET A 261 -2.06 1.09 25.36
N PHE A 262 -1.94 2.25 24.70
CA PHE A 262 -1.35 3.43 25.34
C PHE A 262 -2.21 3.99 26.46
N ILE A 263 -3.53 3.98 26.30
CA ILE A 263 -4.49 4.40 27.33
C ILE A 263 -4.41 3.44 28.52
N GLU A 264 -4.40 2.13 28.27
CA GLU A 264 -4.26 1.12 29.32
C GLU A 264 -2.94 1.29 30.10
N ASN A 265 -1.82 1.49 29.39
CA ASN A 265 -0.54 1.76 30.04
C ASN A 265 -0.63 3.02 30.91
N ALA A 266 -1.20 4.11 30.41
CA ALA A 266 -1.37 5.35 31.17
C ALA A 266 -2.28 5.18 32.40
N CYS A 267 -3.27 4.28 32.34
CA CYS A 267 -4.14 3.98 33.48
C CYS A 267 -3.46 3.14 34.58
N ASN A 268 -2.52 2.28 34.21
CA ASN A 268 -1.98 1.23 35.06
C ASN A 268 -0.53 1.49 35.52
N MET A 269 0.24 2.29 34.79
CA MET A 269 1.66 2.57 35.06
C MET A 269 1.81 4.01 35.55
N LYS A 270 1.98 4.19 36.86
CA LYS A 270 2.10 5.53 37.48
C LYS A 270 3.34 6.29 37.01
N GLU A 271 4.36 5.57 36.55
CA GLU A 271 5.65 6.10 36.08
C GLU A 271 5.54 6.88 34.77
N LEU A 272 4.40 6.79 34.05
CA LEU A 272 4.16 7.53 32.81
C LEU A 272 3.77 9.00 33.04
N ASP A 273 3.31 9.35 34.25
CA ASP A 273 2.92 10.72 34.64
C ASP A 273 2.06 11.46 33.60
N VAL A 274 1.10 10.75 33.00
CA VAL A 274 0.17 11.34 32.02
C VAL A 274 -0.82 12.24 32.74
N ASP A 275 -0.99 13.46 32.23
CA ASP A 275 -1.94 14.42 32.80
C ASP A 275 -3.35 13.80 32.91
N PRO A 276 -3.98 13.82 34.10
CA PRO A 276 -5.30 13.22 34.30
C PRO A 276 -6.39 13.77 33.38
N ILE A 277 -6.33 15.05 33.02
CA ILE A 277 -7.28 15.69 32.10
C ILE A 277 -7.13 15.08 30.70
N LEU A 278 -5.89 14.90 30.25
CA LEU A 278 -5.60 14.27 28.97
C LEU A 278 -6.04 12.80 28.95
N LEU A 279 -5.77 12.07 30.02
CA LEU A 279 -6.16 10.66 30.13
C LEU A 279 -7.68 10.50 30.07
N GLU A 280 -8.43 11.26 30.88
CA GLU A 280 -9.90 11.23 30.85
C GLU A 280 -10.44 11.61 29.47
N PHE A 281 -9.85 12.62 28.82
CA PHE A 281 -10.21 13.02 27.46
C PHE A 281 -10.01 11.87 26.46
N ALA A 282 -8.87 11.18 26.52
CA ALA A 282 -8.56 10.06 25.64
C ALA A 282 -9.50 8.87 25.84
N GLN A 283 -9.79 8.50 27.09
CA GLN A 283 -10.73 7.41 27.40
C GLN A 283 -12.14 7.72 26.88
N LEU A 284 -12.64 8.93 27.15
CA LEU A 284 -13.96 9.35 26.72
C LEU A 284 -14.06 9.43 25.19
N ASP A 285 -13.08 10.06 24.52
CA ASP A 285 -13.07 10.17 23.05
C ASP A 285 -12.97 8.80 22.37
N PHE A 286 -12.17 7.89 22.92
CA PHE A 286 -12.07 6.53 22.40
C PHE A 286 -13.43 5.83 22.41
N ASN A 287 -14.11 5.81 23.55
CA ASN A 287 -15.41 5.15 23.70
C ASN A 287 -16.52 5.78 22.84
N MET A 288 -16.52 7.11 22.72
CA MET A 288 -17.43 7.82 21.83
C MET A 288 -17.17 7.45 20.36
N THR A 289 -15.90 7.41 19.96
CA THR A 289 -15.51 7.05 18.58
C THR A 289 -15.81 5.58 18.27
N GLN A 290 -15.54 4.67 19.22
CA GLN A 290 -15.88 3.25 19.12
C GLN A 290 -17.39 3.06 18.93
N SER A 291 -18.23 3.84 19.63
CA SER A 291 -19.69 3.77 19.46
C SER A 291 -20.13 4.15 18.04
N ILE A 292 -19.47 5.14 17.42
CA ILE A 292 -19.68 5.50 16.02
C ILE A 292 -19.27 4.35 15.11
N TYR A 293 -18.10 3.77 15.34
CA TYR A 293 -17.62 2.65 14.54
C TYR A 293 -18.51 1.42 14.64
N ASN A 294 -19.03 1.10 15.83
CA ASN A 294 -19.90 -0.06 16.03
C ASN A 294 -21.23 0.12 15.30
N ARG A 295 -21.78 1.34 15.26
CA ARG A 295 -22.97 1.63 14.45
C ARG A 295 -22.70 1.47 12.96
N GLU A 296 -21.58 2.00 12.48
CA GLU A 296 -21.15 1.88 11.09
C GLU A 296 -20.90 0.41 10.72
N LEU A 297 -20.22 -0.34 11.57
CA LEU A 297 -19.95 -1.77 11.40
C LEU A 297 -21.26 -2.57 11.26
N LYS A 298 -22.24 -2.34 12.14
CA LYS A 298 -23.57 -2.95 12.03
C LYS A 298 -24.27 -2.64 10.71
N GLU A 299 -24.16 -1.41 10.22
CA GLU A 299 -24.71 -1.02 8.92
C GLU A 299 -24.03 -1.77 7.79
N ILE A 300 -22.70 -1.90 7.82
CA ILE A 300 -21.91 -2.59 6.79
C ILE A 300 -22.15 -4.09 6.81
N THR A 301 -22.13 -4.75 7.97
CA THR A 301 -22.40 -6.19 8.02
C THR A 301 -23.83 -6.49 7.60
N ARG A 302 -24.83 -5.71 8.03
CA ARG A 302 -26.22 -5.88 7.57
C ARG A 302 -26.38 -5.67 6.07
N TRP A 303 -25.70 -4.67 5.53
CA TRP A 303 -25.68 -4.41 4.09
C TRP A 303 -25.09 -5.60 3.32
N TRP A 304 -23.95 -6.13 3.77
CA TRP A 304 -23.32 -7.29 3.14
C TRP A 304 -24.15 -8.57 3.28
N THR A 305 -24.69 -8.84 4.47
CA THR A 305 -25.58 -9.98 4.73
C THR A 305 -26.79 -9.97 3.79
N LYS A 306 -27.35 -8.80 3.47
CA LYS A 306 -28.44 -8.71 2.48
C LYS A 306 -27.99 -9.19 1.09
N ILE A 307 -26.80 -8.78 0.65
CA ILE A 307 -26.24 -9.19 -0.65
C ILE A 307 -25.91 -10.69 -0.65
N SER A 308 -25.27 -11.18 0.41
CA SER A 308 -24.93 -12.60 0.57
C SER A 308 -26.18 -13.50 0.55
N ASN A 309 -27.25 -13.09 1.25
CA ASN A 309 -28.52 -13.79 1.24
C ASN A 309 -29.20 -13.77 -0.14
N LEU A 310 -29.12 -12.65 -0.88
CA LEU A 310 -29.59 -12.57 -2.27
C LEU A 310 -28.80 -13.49 -3.19
N ALA A 311 -27.50 -13.62 -2.95
CA ALA A 311 -26.63 -14.54 -3.65
C ALA A 311 -26.92 -16.01 -3.31
N GLY A 312 -27.63 -16.33 -2.22
CA GLY A 312 -28.10 -17.69 -1.93
C GLY A 312 -26.99 -18.75 -1.83
N GLY A 313 -25.77 -18.35 -1.45
CA GLY A 313 -24.59 -19.23 -1.41
C GLY A 313 -23.73 -19.24 -2.67
N GLU A 314 -24.09 -18.46 -3.70
CA GLU A 314 -23.31 -18.30 -4.94
C GLU A 314 -21.92 -17.71 -4.69
N PHE A 315 -21.69 -17.01 -3.58
CA PHE A 315 -20.37 -16.48 -3.17
C PHE A 315 -19.59 -17.39 -2.21
N SER A 316 -20.01 -18.64 -2.01
CA SER A 316 -19.32 -19.59 -1.11
C SER A 316 -17.85 -19.87 -1.45
N PHE A 317 -17.39 -19.52 -2.65
CA PHE A 317 -15.98 -19.61 -3.07
C PHE A 317 -15.13 -18.39 -2.67
N ALA A 318 -15.75 -17.27 -2.27
CA ALA A 318 -15.10 -15.99 -2.06
C ALA A 318 -14.99 -15.62 -0.57
N ARG A 319 -14.06 -14.72 -0.26
CA ARG A 319 -13.86 -14.12 1.06
C ARG A 319 -14.96 -13.10 1.37
N GLU A 320 -15.99 -13.56 2.05
CA GLU A 320 -17.05 -12.71 2.59
C GLU A 320 -16.64 -12.14 3.96
N TRP A 321 -15.76 -11.12 3.95
CA TRP A 321 -15.13 -10.55 5.14
C TRP A 321 -15.53 -9.09 5.41
N PRO A 322 -16.80 -8.80 5.75
CA PRO A 322 -17.28 -7.42 5.93
C PRO A 322 -16.73 -6.73 7.17
N VAL A 323 -16.40 -7.47 8.24
CA VAL A 323 -15.82 -6.90 9.47
C VAL A 323 -14.39 -6.45 9.21
N GLU A 324 -13.62 -7.29 8.53
CA GLU A 324 -12.24 -7.04 8.13
C GLU A 324 -12.15 -5.88 7.14
N SER A 325 -13.07 -5.86 6.16
CA SER A 325 -13.19 -4.77 5.17
C SER A 325 -13.50 -3.44 5.83
N TYR A 326 -14.38 -3.44 6.84
CA TYR A 326 -14.67 -2.24 7.61
C TYR A 326 -13.50 -1.82 8.52
N PHE A 327 -12.81 -2.77 9.15
CA PHE A 327 -11.62 -2.51 9.94
C PHE A 327 -10.51 -1.86 9.09
N LEU A 328 -10.28 -2.36 7.86
CA LEU A 328 -9.39 -1.73 6.88
C LEU A 328 -9.80 -0.28 6.59
N ALA A 329 -11.10 -0.04 6.36
CA ALA A 329 -11.62 1.30 6.10
C ALA A 329 -11.40 2.26 7.29
N VAL A 330 -11.52 1.79 8.54
CA VAL A 330 -11.18 2.56 9.73
C VAL A 330 -9.70 2.93 9.75
N GLY A 331 -8.81 2.01 9.36
CA GLY A 331 -7.38 2.28 9.24
C GLY A 331 -7.06 3.40 8.26
N LEU A 332 -7.78 3.45 7.12
CA LEU A 332 -7.62 4.52 6.12
C LEU A 332 -8.12 5.86 6.62
N ALA A 333 -9.32 5.90 7.21
CA ALA A 333 -10.04 7.12 7.56
C ALA A 333 -10.52 7.12 9.02
N MET A 334 -9.57 7.16 9.96
CA MET A 334 -9.85 6.97 11.39
C MET A 334 -10.72 8.07 12.02
N GLU A 335 -10.65 9.32 11.58
CA GLU A 335 -11.36 10.39 12.28
C GLU A 335 -12.90 10.27 12.15
N PRO A 336 -13.69 10.49 13.22
CA PRO A 336 -15.15 10.34 13.19
C PRO A 336 -15.86 11.08 12.04
N ARG A 337 -15.35 12.26 11.64
CA ARG A 337 -15.88 13.06 10.52
C ARG A 337 -15.92 12.34 9.17
N PHE A 338 -15.13 11.28 8.99
CA PHE A 338 -15.06 10.50 7.75
C PHE A 338 -16.00 9.29 7.72
N SER A 339 -17.10 9.32 8.49
CA SER A 339 -18.10 8.25 8.57
C SER A 339 -18.57 7.73 7.20
N THR A 340 -19.01 8.62 6.32
CA THR A 340 -19.45 8.26 4.97
C THR A 340 -18.32 7.60 4.18
N CYS A 341 -17.10 8.18 4.21
CA CYS A 341 -15.96 7.62 3.50
C CYS A 341 -15.61 6.21 3.98
N ARG A 342 -15.60 5.97 5.31
CA ARG A 342 -15.32 4.63 5.86
C ARG A 342 -16.34 3.61 5.37
N LYS A 343 -17.63 3.96 5.40
CA LYS A 343 -18.69 3.05 4.93
C LYS A 343 -18.54 2.73 3.45
N GLU A 344 -18.29 3.73 2.61
CA GLU A 344 -18.15 3.51 1.17
C GLU A 344 -16.84 2.77 0.82
N PHE A 345 -15.74 3.01 1.56
CA PHE A 345 -14.52 2.19 1.45
C PHE A 345 -14.76 0.74 1.84
N ALA A 346 -15.45 0.49 2.96
CA ALA A 346 -15.74 -0.88 3.39
C ALA A 346 -16.53 -1.65 2.34
N LYS A 347 -17.56 -1.01 1.74
CA LYS A 347 -18.33 -1.60 0.64
C LYS A 347 -17.46 -1.91 -0.58
N ALA A 348 -16.61 -0.97 -0.98
CA ALA A 348 -15.70 -1.16 -2.10
C ALA A 348 -14.72 -2.31 -1.83
N ILE A 349 -14.15 -2.40 -0.63
CA ILE A 349 -13.24 -3.48 -0.22
C ILE A 349 -13.95 -4.84 -0.22
N CYS A 350 -15.20 -4.92 0.25
CA CYS A 350 -15.97 -6.18 0.15
C CYS A 350 -16.10 -6.64 -1.31
N PHE A 351 -16.43 -5.72 -2.23
CA PHE A 351 -16.51 -6.06 -3.66
C PHE A 351 -15.15 -6.38 -4.27
N ILE A 352 -14.08 -5.66 -3.89
CA ILE A 352 -12.72 -5.98 -4.32
C ILE A 352 -12.39 -7.41 -3.96
N ASN A 353 -12.62 -7.84 -2.71
CA ASN A 353 -12.34 -9.21 -2.27
C ASN A 353 -13.09 -10.27 -3.09
N VAL A 354 -14.39 -10.05 -3.35
CA VAL A 354 -15.18 -10.99 -4.16
C VAL A 354 -14.72 -11.00 -5.61
N VAL A 355 -14.46 -9.84 -6.21
CA VAL A 355 -13.99 -9.75 -7.60
C VAL A 355 -12.59 -10.38 -7.73
N ASP A 356 -11.69 -10.14 -6.80
CA ASP A 356 -10.37 -10.79 -6.72
C ASP A 356 -10.50 -12.31 -6.73
N ASP A 357 -11.36 -12.88 -5.86
CA ASP A 357 -11.61 -14.33 -5.84
C ASP A 357 -12.32 -14.86 -7.10
N ILE A 358 -13.12 -14.03 -7.77
CA ILE A 358 -13.70 -14.37 -9.08
C ILE A 358 -12.58 -14.55 -10.12
N TYR A 359 -11.57 -13.67 -10.15
CA TYR A 359 -10.50 -13.73 -11.14
C TYR A 359 -9.43 -14.79 -10.80
N ASP A 360 -9.06 -14.92 -9.54
CA ASP A 360 -7.93 -15.76 -9.13
C ASP A 360 -8.31 -17.25 -8.96
N ILE A 361 -9.58 -17.50 -8.59
CA ILE A 361 -10.03 -18.84 -8.18
C ILE A 361 -11.13 -19.33 -9.10
N TYR A 362 -12.24 -18.62 -9.21
CA TYR A 362 -13.49 -19.27 -9.61
C TYR A 362 -13.87 -19.13 -11.09
N GLY A 363 -13.59 -17.97 -11.70
CA GLY A 363 -13.97 -17.64 -13.06
C GLY A 363 -13.02 -18.22 -14.10
N SER A 364 -13.58 -18.68 -15.23
CA SER A 364 -12.80 -19.04 -16.42
C SER A 364 -12.44 -17.81 -17.25
N LEU A 365 -11.36 -17.86 -18.05
CA LEU A 365 -10.92 -16.74 -18.89
C LEU A 365 -12.05 -16.17 -19.78
N ASP A 366 -12.87 -17.04 -20.38
CA ASP A 366 -13.99 -16.59 -21.21
C ASP A 366 -15.03 -15.83 -20.37
N GLU A 367 -15.40 -16.34 -19.20
CA GLU A 367 -16.33 -15.66 -18.28
C GLU A 367 -15.76 -14.32 -17.80
N LEU A 368 -14.47 -14.27 -17.47
CA LEU A 368 -13.79 -13.05 -17.03
C LEU A 368 -13.75 -11.98 -18.15
N GLN A 369 -13.63 -12.39 -19.43
CA GLN A 369 -13.65 -11.44 -20.53
C GLN A 369 -15.04 -10.81 -20.68
N HIS A 370 -16.09 -11.62 -20.60
CA HIS A 370 -17.47 -11.11 -20.59
C HIS A 370 -17.74 -10.24 -19.35
N PHE A 371 -17.10 -10.52 -18.22
CA PHE A 371 -17.19 -9.70 -17.01
C PHE A 371 -16.60 -8.30 -17.26
N ILE A 372 -15.41 -8.22 -17.87
CA ILE A 372 -14.80 -6.93 -18.26
C ILE A 372 -15.70 -6.17 -19.22
N ASP A 373 -16.23 -6.82 -20.25
CA ASP A 373 -17.08 -6.16 -21.24
C ASP A 373 -18.33 -5.55 -20.58
N ALA A 374 -18.89 -6.22 -19.57
CA ALA A 374 -20.00 -5.72 -18.77
C ALA A 374 -19.61 -4.47 -17.95
N VAL A 375 -18.42 -4.48 -17.33
CA VAL A 375 -17.88 -3.34 -16.58
C VAL A 375 -17.56 -2.15 -17.50
N GLU A 376 -16.98 -2.40 -18.68
CA GLU A 376 -16.62 -1.37 -19.65
C GLU A 376 -17.86 -0.64 -20.19
N ARG A 377 -18.93 -1.39 -20.50
CA ARG A 377 -20.22 -0.84 -20.91
C ARG A 377 -21.02 -0.29 -19.74
N TRP A 378 -20.72 -0.76 -18.52
CA TRP A 378 -21.49 -0.53 -17.30
C TRP A 378 -22.97 -0.92 -17.45
N ASP A 379 -23.20 -2.07 -18.10
CA ASP A 379 -24.51 -2.59 -18.46
C ASP A 379 -24.53 -4.12 -18.36
N LEU A 380 -25.61 -4.66 -17.81
CA LEU A 380 -25.85 -6.10 -17.68
C LEU A 380 -26.61 -6.68 -18.88
N ALA A 381 -27.26 -5.85 -19.70
CA ALA A 381 -28.16 -6.31 -20.76
C ALA A 381 -27.46 -7.13 -21.86
N THR A 382 -26.18 -6.85 -22.12
CA THR A 382 -25.34 -7.57 -23.08
C THR A 382 -24.75 -8.87 -22.51
N SER A 383 -24.84 -9.08 -21.19
CA SER A 383 -24.08 -10.09 -20.47
C SER A 383 -24.91 -11.34 -20.15
N LYS A 384 -25.83 -11.71 -21.05
CA LYS A 384 -26.71 -12.88 -20.90
C LYS A 384 -25.93 -14.19 -20.70
N SER A 385 -24.70 -14.25 -21.23
CA SER A 385 -23.76 -15.36 -21.10
C SER A 385 -23.07 -15.47 -19.73
N LEU A 386 -23.12 -14.45 -18.88
CA LEU A 386 -22.49 -14.50 -17.57
C LEU A 386 -23.20 -15.49 -16.63
N PRO A 387 -22.46 -16.26 -15.83
CA PRO A 387 -23.02 -17.04 -14.73
C PRO A 387 -23.79 -16.16 -13.73
N GLU A 388 -24.69 -16.80 -12.97
CA GLU A 388 -25.56 -16.10 -12.03
C GLU A 388 -24.78 -15.34 -10.95
N TYR A 389 -23.76 -15.96 -10.33
CA TYR A 389 -22.91 -15.29 -9.34
C TYR A 389 -22.25 -13.98 -9.87
N MET A 390 -21.80 -13.96 -11.13
CA MET A 390 -21.20 -12.76 -11.75
C MET A 390 -22.25 -11.68 -12.01
N LYS A 391 -23.45 -12.07 -12.43
CA LYS A 391 -24.57 -11.14 -12.63
C LYS A 391 -24.99 -10.48 -11.32
N ILE A 392 -25.11 -11.27 -10.24
CA ILE A 392 -25.42 -10.77 -8.90
C ILE A 392 -24.31 -9.82 -8.43
N CYS A 393 -23.04 -10.22 -8.55
CA CYS A 393 -21.89 -9.39 -8.18
C CYS A 393 -21.89 -8.05 -8.91
N LEU A 394 -21.99 -8.05 -10.25
CA LEU A 394 -21.98 -6.83 -11.06
C LEU A 394 -23.21 -5.96 -10.81
N SER A 395 -24.39 -6.54 -10.64
CA SER A 395 -25.62 -5.81 -10.31
C SER A 395 -25.45 -5.03 -9.00
N GLU A 396 -25.04 -5.71 -7.94
CA GLU A 396 -24.89 -5.08 -6.63
C GLU A 396 -23.72 -4.09 -6.60
N LEU A 397 -22.63 -4.37 -7.34
CA LEU A 397 -21.52 -3.43 -7.53
C LEU A 397 -21.98 -2.15 -8.23
N PHE A 398 -22.66 -2.27 -9.39
CA PHE A 398 -23.16 -1.12 -10.14
C PHE A 398 -24.16 -0.32 -9.33
N ASN A 399 -25.09 -0.98 -8.63
CA ASN A 399 -26.04 -0.31 -7.74
C ASN A 399 -25.33 0.47 -6.63
N THR A 400 -24.29 -0.11 -6.02
CA THR A 400 -23.52 0.53 -4.96
C THR A 400 -22.76 1.75 -5.47
N VAL A 401 -22.05 1.62 -6.59
CA VAL A 401 -21.27 2.70 -7.20
C VAL A 401 -22.17 3.81 -7.74
N ASN A 402 -23.27 3.47 -8.40
CA ASN A 402 -24.25 4.44 -8.89
C ASN A 402 -24.89 5.19 -7.72
N SER A 403 -25.23 4.50 -6.62
CA SER A 403 -25.76 5.14 -5.41
C SER A 403 -24.78 6.14 -4.81
N LEU A 404 -23.48 5.80 -4.75
CA LEU A 404 -22.45 6.72 -4.31
C LEU A 404 -22.35 7.94 -5.24
N ALA A 405 -22.34 7.73 -6.55
CA ALA A 405 -22.27 8.81 -7.51
C ALA A 405 -23.49 9.75 -7.43
N CYS A 406 -24.70 9.20 -7.29
CA CYS A 406 -25.92 10.00 -7.09
C CYS A 406 -25.84 10.84 -5.82
N LYS A 407 -25.41 10.25 -4.69
CA LYS A 407 -25.24 11.00 -3.43
C LYS A 407 -24.27 12.16 -3.57
N ILE A 408 -23.13 11.94 -4.23
CA ILE A 408 -22.13 12.99 -4.44
C ILE A 408 -22.64 14.06 -5.42
N MET A 409 -23.38 13.67 -6.45
CA MET A 409 -24.07 14.61 -7.33
C MET A 409 -25.07 15.48 -6.57
N GLU A 410 -25.89 14.88 -5.70
CA GLU A 410 -26.88 15.60 -4.89
C GLU A 410 -26.22 16.54 -3.86
N GLU A 411 -25.17 16.10 -3.17
CA GLU A 411 -24.51 16.86 -2.12
C GLU A 411 -23.54 17.93 -2.64
N LYS A 412 -22.89 17.69 -3.79
CA LYS A 412 -21.77 18.50 -4.29
C LYS A 412 -21.94 19.00 -5.72
N GLY A 413 -22.93 18.52 -6.47
CA GLY A 413 -23.12 18.86 -7.88
C GLY A 413 -22.05 18.28 -8.82
N LEU A 414 -21.34 17.22 -8.40
CA LEU A 414 -20.24 16.62 -9.15
C LEU A 414 -20.64 15.25 -9.72
N ASP A 415 -20.47 15.07 -11.03
CA ASP A 415 -20.59 13.75 -11.65
C ASP A 415 -19.28 12.96 -11.51
N ILE A 416 -19.29 12.04 -10.55
CA ILE A 416 -18.11 11.22 -10.25
C ILE A 416 -18.20 9.82 -10.88
N LEU A 417 -19.35 9.46 -11.47
CA LEU A 417 -19.60 8.13 -11.98
C LEU A 417 -18.59 7.71 -13.07
N PRO A 418 -18.29 8.53 -14.10
CA PRO A 418 -17.34 8.14 -15.15
C PRO A 418 -15.98 7.71 -14.61
N TYR A 419 -15.52 8.35 -13.53
CA TYR A 419 -14.24 8.04 -12.94
C TYR A 419 -14.26 6.77 -12.10
N LEU A 420 -15.34 6.53 -11.34
CA LEU A 420 -15.51 5.27 -10.62
C LEU A 420 -15.60 4.09 -11.59
N LYS A 421 -16.32 4.24 -12.71
CA LYS A 421 -16.37 3.24 -13.79
C LYS A 421 -14.98 2.89 -14.30
N ARG A 422 -14.18 3.93 -14.61
CA ARG A 422 -12.81 3.76 -15.09
C ARG A 422 -11.93 3.04 -14.07
N ALA A 423 -11.99 3.41 -12.80
CA ALA A 423 -11.18 2.79 -11.77
C ALA A 423 -11.52 1.30 -11.57
N TRP A 424 -12.80 0.93 -11.60
CA TRP A 424 -13.22 -0.49 -11.58
C TRP A 424 -12.80 -1.25 -12.84
N LEU A 425 -12.88 -0.60 -14.01
CA LEU A 425 -12.44 -1.18 -15.27
C LEU A 425 -10.93 -1.44 -15.29
N ASP A 426 -10.13 -0.47 -14.85
CA ASP A 426 -8.67 -0.59 -14.78
C ASP A 426 -8.27 -1.71 -13.81
N LEU A 427 -8.97 -1.83 -12.66
CA LEU A 427 -8.79 -2.94 -11.72
C LEU A 427 -9.09 -4.30 -12.37
N CYS A 428 -10.25 -4.43 -13.05
CA CYS A 428 -10.62 -5.67 -13.73
C CYS A 428 -9.62 -6.03 -14.85
N LYS A 429 -9.14 -5.03 -15.60
CA LYS A 429 -8.11 -5.23 -16.63
C LYS A 429 -6.79 -5.71 -16.03
N ALA A 430 -6.40 -5.18 -14.87
CA ALA A 430 -5.21 -5.64 -14.14
C ALA A 430 -5.36 -7.08 -13.63
N TYR A 431 -6.52 -7.43 -13.05
CA TYR A 431 -6.81 -8.82 -12.65
C TYR A 431 -6.80 -9.79 -13.83
N MET A 432 -7.32 -9.36 -14.98
CA MET A 432 -7.26 -10.18 -16.19
C MET A 432 -5.83 -10.43 -16.69
N VAL A 433 -4.91 -9.48 -16.50
CA VAL A 433 -3.49 -9.71 -16.80
C VAL A 433 -2.93 -10.82 -15.90
N GLU A 434 -3.22 -10.79 -14.59
CA GLU A 434 -2.79 -11.86 -13.67
C GLU A 434 -3.45 -13.19 -14.01
N ALA A 435 -4.75 -13.22 -14.25
CA ALA A 435 -5.45 -14.43 -14.69
C ALA A 435 -4.81 -15.02 -15.96
N ARG A 436 -4.48 -14.20 -16.96
CA ARG A 436 -3.76 -14.68 -18.15
C ARG A 436 -2.38 -15.25 -17.84
N TRP A 437 -1.61 -14.62 -16.96
CA TRP A 437 -0.32 -15.16 -16.51
C TRP A 437 -0.49 -16.53 -15.88
N TYR A 438 -1.49 -16.68 -15.00
CA TYR A 438 -1.80 -17.94 -14.37
C TYR A 438 -2.17 -19.03 -15.38
N TYR A 439 -3.18 -18.77 -16.22
CA TYR A 439 -3.71 -19.77 -17.17
C TYR A 439 -2.68 -20.19 -18.24
N THR A 440 -1.75 -19.32 -18.59
CA THR A 440 -0.67 -19.63 -19.55
C THR A 440 0.57 -20.24 -18.90
N GLY A 441 0.64 -20.25 -17.56
CA GLY A 441 1.85 -20.61 -16.82
C GLY A 441 2.99 -19.61 -17.02
N TYR A 442 2.68 -18.39 -17.49
CA TYR A 442 3.67 -17.33 -17.66
C TYR A 442 4.05 -16.75 -16.31
N CYS A 443 5.35 -16.65 -16.07
CA CYS A 443 5.90 -15.94 -14.92
C CYS A 443 6.50 -14.64 -15.43
N PRO A 444 5.91 -13.48 -15.08
CA PRO A 444 6.38 -12.18 -15.57
C PRO A 444 7.77 -11.84 -15.04
N THR A 445 8.42 -10.90 -15.73
CA THR A 445 9.61 -10.24 -15.13
C THR A 445 9.20 -9.44 -13.90
N PHE A 446 10.15 -9.12 -13.03
CA PHE A 446 9.87 -8.35 -11.83
C PHE A 446 9.26 -6.97 -12.16
N ALA A 447 9.73 -6.32 -13.24
CA ALA A 447 9.20 -5.06 -13.71
C ALA A 447 7.76 -5.20 -14.24
N GLU A 448 7.50 -6.18 -15.11
CA GLU A 448 6.16 -6.47 -15.64
C GLU A 448 5.16 -6.79 -14.53
N TYR A 449 5.58 -7.57 -13.52
CA TYR A 449 4.76 -7.83 -12.35
C TYR A 449 4.42 -6.53 -11.62
N LEU A 450 5.44 -5.72 -11.29
CA LEU A 450 5.22 -4.49 -10.54
C LEU A 450 4.31 -3.50 -11.28
N ASP A 451 4.44 -3.38 -12.60
CA ASP A 451 3.63 -2.48 -13.45
C ASP A 451 2.14 -2.83 -13.44
N ASN A 452 1.79 -4.10 -13.19
CA ASN A 452 0.40 -4.54 -13.03
C ASN A 452 -0.04 -4.57 -11.55
N ALA A 453 0.85 -5.04 -10.67
CA ALA A 453 0.55 -5.35 -9.27
C ALA A 453 0.09 -4.12 -8.46
N TRP A 454 0.62 -2.93 -8.77
CA TRP A 454 0.21 -1.71 -8.08
C TRP A 454 -1.24 -1.28 -8.41
N ILE A 455 -1.81 -1.79 -9.52
CA ILE A 455 -3.22 -1.60 -9.89
C ILE A 455 -4.06 -2.73 -9.32
N SER A 456 -3.63 -3.99 -9.47
CA SER A 456 -4.38 -5.17 -9.00
C SER A 456 -4.51 -5.26 -7.49
N VAL A 457 -3.61 -4.62 -6.72
CA VAL A 457 -3.78 -4.44 -5.26
C VAL A 457 -4.93 -3.48 -4.87
N ALA A 458 -5.63 -2.90 -5.86
CA ALA A 458 -6.79 -2.02 -5.73
C ALA A 458 -6.54 -0.68 -4.99
N ALA A 459 -5.29 -0.37 -4.64
CA ALA A 459 -4.91 0.90 -4.00
C ALA A 459 -5.37 2.16 -4.77
N PRO A 460 -5.25 2.24 -6.12
CA PRO A 460 -5.72 3.40 -6.87
C PRO A 460 -7.23 3.63 -6.79
N LEU A 461 -8.02 2.55 -6.70
CA LEU A 461 -9.49 2.61 -6.57
C LEU A 461 -9.92 3.17 -5.20
N ALA A 462 -9.21 2.78 -4.13
CA ALA A 462 -9.38 3.33 -2.79
C ALA A 462 -8.88 4.79 -2.68
N TRP A 463 -7.93 5.21 -3.52
CA TRP A 463 -7.44 6.60 -3.54
C TRP A 463 -8.35 7.53 -4.35
N TRP A 464 -8.91 7.07 -5.46
CA TRP A 464 -9.66 7.92 -6.39
C TRP A 464 -11.02 8.39 -5.83
N THR A 465 -11.71 7.53 -5.08
CA THR A 465 -12.97 7.85 -4.38
C THR A 465 -12.85 9.05 -3.42
N LYS A 466 -11.64 9.43 -3.03
CA LYS A 466 -11.33 10.62 -2.23
C LYS A 466 -10.98 11.85 -3.06
N ILE A 467 -10.35 11.70 -4.23
CA ILE A 467 -10.05 12.81 -5.17
C ILE A 467 -11.35 13.45 -5.65
N SER A 468 -12.36 12.63 -5.94
CA SER A 468 -13.68 13.10 -6.38
C SER A 468 -14.45 13.89 -5.31
N TYR A 469 -14.10 13.73 -4.02
CA TYR A 469 -14.71 14.45 -2.90
C TYR A 469 -14.02 15.81 -2.63
N LEU A 470 -12.74 15.95 -2.99
CA LEU A 470 -11.91 17.11 -2.62
C LEU A 470 -11.63 18.08 -3.79
N ALA A 471 -11.66 17.61 -5.05
CA ALA A 471 -11.23 18.40 -6.21
C ALA A 471 -12.36 19.23 -6.84
N GLY A 472 -12.88 20.24 -6.13
CA GLY A 472 -13.92 21.16 -6.61
C GLY A 472 -13.58 22.02 -7.84
N GLY A 473 -13.21 21.44 -8.99
CA GLY A 473 -13.35 22.04 -10.31
C GLY A 473 -12.16 22.77 -10.96
N GLU A 474 -10.95 22.80 -10.40
CA GLU A 474 -9.86 23.68 -10.88
C GLU A 474 -8.71 23.01 -11.70
N LEU A 475 -8.98 22.18 -12.72
CA LEU A 475 -7.91 21.70 -13.64
C LEU A 475 -8.41 21.51 -15.09
N SER A 476 -8.54 22.60 -15.87
CA SER A 476 -9.32 22.60 -17.12
C SER A 476 -8.59 22.72 -18.47
N PHE A 477 -7.25 22.78 -18.57
CA PHE A 477 -6.60 22.84 -19.90
C PHE A 477 -5.12 22.40 -19.87
N ALA A 478 -4.78 21.36 -20.67
CA ALA A 478 -3.48 20.73 -20.90
C ALA A 478 -2.84 19.87 -19.77
N ARG A 479 -2.43 18.63 -20.13
CA ARG A 479 -1.56 17.77 -19.30
C ARG A 479 -0.12 18.24 -19.44
N GLU A 480 0.36 19.08 -18.54
CA GLU A 480 1.80 19.22 -18.36
C GLU A 480 2.32 18.04 -17.52
N SER A 481 2.82 17.00 -18.19
CA SER A 481 3.34 15.81 -17.50
C SER A 481 4.73 15.35 -17.95
N PRO A 482 5.75 16.22 -17.88
CA PRO A 482 7.14 15.78 -18.02
C PRO A 482 7.55 14.81 -16.91
N MET A 483 6.91 14.86 -15.74
CA MET A 483 7.13 13.94 -14.62
C MET A 483 6.47 12.57 -14.85
N GLU A 484 5.18 12.45 -15.21
CA GLU A 484 4.61 11.13 -15.50
C GLU A 484 5.27 10.52 -16.74
N SER A 485 5.62 11.32 -17.76
CA SER A 485 6.36 10.84 -18.93
C SER A 485 7.77 10.35 -18.59
N TYR A 486 8.44 11.00 -17.62
CA TYR A 486 9.74 10.55 -17.12
C TYR A 486 9.62 9.29 -16.25
N PHE A 487 8.59 9.18 -15.40
CA PHE A 487 8.32 7.97 -14.62
C PHE A 487 7.89 6.79 -15.49
N LEU A 488 7.13 7.02 -16.56
CA LEU A 488 6.80 6.01 -17.56
C LEU A 488 8.04 5.54 -18.34
N ALA A 489 8.94 6.47 -18.71
CA ALA A 489 10.23 6.14 -19.31
C ALA A 489 11.20 5.42 -18.36
N VAL A 490 11.12 5.72 -17.05
CA VAL A 490 11.82 4.98 -16.00
C VAL A 490 11.30 3.56 -15.90
N GLY A 491 9.98 3.36 -16.02
CA GLY A 491 9.33 2.06 -16.09
C GLY A 491 9.78 1.23 -17.30
N LEU A 492 9.90 1.85 -18.48
CA LEU A 492 10.31 1.16 -19.71
C LEU A 492 11.81 0.82 -19.79
N ALA A 493 12.67 1.47 -19.01
CA ALA A 493 14.11 1.22 -18.98
C ALA A 493 14.71 1.35 -17.55
N MET A 494 14.42 0.37 -16.69
CA MET A 494 14.67 0.41 -15.25
C MET A 494 16.15 0.28 -14.78
N LYS A 495 17.08 -0.28 -15.58
CA LYS A 495 18.48 -0.48 -15.10
C LYS A 495 19.26 0.86 -14.98
N PRO A 496 20.09 1.08 -13.93
CA PRO A 496 20.75 2.38 -13.67
C PRO A 496 21.58 2.92 -14.84
N ARG A 497 22.27 2.04 -15.58
CA ARG A 497 23.13 2.36 -16.73
C ARG A 497 22.44 3.00 -17.95
N PHE A 498 21.10 3.06 -17.98
CA PHE A 498 20.31 3.56 -19.11
C PHE A 498 19.71 4.96 -18.88
N SER A 499 20.33 5.79 -18.04
CA SER A 499 19.85 7.15 -17.74
C SER A 499 19.69 8.02 -18.99
N THR A 500 20.56 7.87 -19.98
CA THR A 500 20.45 8.56 -21.28
C THR A 500 19.25 8.07 -22.08
N CYS A 501 18.97 6.76 -22.09
CA CYS A 501 17.77 6.22 -22.76
C CYS A 501 16.48 6.69 -22.09
N ARG A 502 16.42 6.75 -20.75
CA ARG A 502 15.24 7.28 -20.03
C ARG A 502 14.96 8.74 -20.36
N LYS A 503 16.02 9.56 -20.47
CA LYS A 503 15.89 10.96 -20.88
C LYS A 503 15.38 11.11 -22.31
N GLU A 504 15.81 10.26 -23.24
CA GLU A 504 15.30 10.30 -24.63
C GLU A 504 13.90 9.70 -24.77
N TYR A 505 13.55 8.64 -24.03
CA TYR A 505 12.20 8.06 -23.99
C TYR A 505 11.16 9.00 -23.39
N ALA A 506 11.51 9.68 -22.30
CA ALA A 506 10.65 10.68 -21.69
C ALA A 506 10.34 11.82 -22.68
N LYS A 507 11.31 12.21 -23.52
CA LYS A 507 11.10 13.19 -24.59
C LYS A 507 10.15 12.67 -25.66
N VAL A 508 10.25 11.40 -26.07
CA VAL A 508 9.35 10.78 -27.06
C VAL A 508 7.93 10.65 -26.54
N ILE A 509 7.74 10.21 -25.30
CA ILE A 509 6.42 10.06 -24.67
C ILE A 509 5.77 11.42 -24.47
N CYS A 510 6.53 12.41 -24.01
CA CYS A 510 6.06 13.78 -23.92
C CYS A 510 5.66 14.32 -25.30
N PHE A 511 6.38 13.92 -26.36
CA PHE A 511 6.05 14.29 -27.74
C PHE A 511 4.78 13.59 -28.26
N ILE A 512 4.59 12.31 -27.96
CA ILE A 512 3.39 11.55 -28.32
C ILE A 512 2.16 12.18 -27.67
N ASN A 513 2.25 12.57 -26.40
CA ASN A 513 1.16 13.25 -25.70
C ASN A 513 0.85 14.62 -26.31
N VAL A 514 1.88 15.37 -26.75
CA VAL A 514 1.67 16.64 -27.47
C VAL A 514 1.05 16.44 -28.86
N VAL A 515 1.40 15.35 -29.56
CA VAL A 515 0.77 14.99 -30.84
C VAL A 515 -0.68 14.56 -30.64
N ASP A 516 -0.96 13.77 -29.59
CA ASP A 516 -2.32 13.39 -29.16
C ASP A 516 -3.17 14.64 -28.91
N ASP A 517 -2.67 15.58 -28.12
CA ASP A 517 -3.35 16.84 -27.81
C ASP A 517 -3.54 17.75 -29.06
N ILE A 518 -2.62 17.72 -30.04
CA ILE A 518 -2.75 18.45 -31.32
C ILE A 518 -3.84 17.84 -32.21
N TYR A 519 -3.93 16.51 -32.26
CA TYR A 519 -4.96 15.78 -32.99
C TYR A 519 -6.34 15.94 -32.37
N ASP A 520 -6.39 16.00 -31.04
CA ASP A 520 -7.64 16.05 -30.30
C ASP A 520 -8.25 17.46 -30.23
N ILE A 521 -7.43 18.53 -30.30
CA ILE A 521 -7.91 19.90 -29.96
C ILE A 521 -7.63 20.95 -31.04
N TYR A 522 -6.55 20.87 -31.83
CA TYR A 522 -6.05 22.06 -32.57
C TYR A 522 -5.85 21.92 -34.08
N GLY A 523 -5.71 20.72 -34.64
CA GLY A 523 -5.48 20.56 -36.09
C GLY A 523 -6.78 20.53 -36.90
N SER A 524 -6.84 21.27 -38.01
CA SER A 524 -7.92 21.05 -38.97
C SER A 524 -7.78 19.66 -39.63
N LEU A 525 -8.89 19.05 -40.02
CA LEU A 525 -8.89 17.69 -40.57
C LEU A 525 -7.92 17.52 -41.75
N GLU A 526 -7.77 18.55 -42.58
CA GLU A 526 -6.88 18.57 -43.74
C GLU A 526 -5.39 18.64 -43.31
N GLU A 527 -5.06 19.40 -42.27
CA GLU A 527 -3.71 19.48 -41.69
C GLU A 527 -3.32 18.18 -40.97
N LEU A 528 -4.24 17.58 -40.24
CA LEU A 528 -4.05 16.31 -39.54
C LEU A 528 -3.86 15.15 -40.54
N GLN A 529 -4.63 15.12 -41.63
CA GLN A 529 -4.44 14.12 -42.69
C GLN A 529 -3.09 14.24 -43.38
N HIS A 530 -2.62 15.47 -43.66
CA HIS A 530 -1.29 15.68 -44.22
C HIS A 530 -0.17 15.32 -43.23
N PHE A 531 -0.37 15.55 -41.93
CA PHE A 531 0.58 15.17 -40.88
C PHE A 531 0.67 13.65 -40.71
N THR A 532 -0.46 12.95 -40.63
CA THR A 532 -0.53 11.47 -40.58
C THR A 532 0.21 10.86 -41.76
N HIS A 533 -0.05 11.35 -42.98
CA HIS A 533 0.55 10.82 -44.20
C HIS A 533 2.07 11.06 -44.26
N ALA A 534 2.56 12.14 -43.65
CA ALA A 534 4.00 12.43 -43.55
C ALA A 534 4.71 11.53 -42.51
N VAL A 535 4.05 11.20 -41.39
CA VAL A 535 4.55 10.27 -40.38
C VAL A 535 4.59 8.83 -40.93
N GLU A 536 3.54 8.38 -41.60
CA GLU A 536 3.43 7.01 -42.11
C GLU A 536 4.47 6.68 -43.20
N ARG A 537 4.84 7.66 -44.02
CA ARG A 537 5.75 7.44 -45.16
C ARG A 537 7.21 7.77 -44.89
N SER A 538 7.55 8.29 -43.70
CA SER A 538 8.93 8.63 -43.30
C SER A 538 9.67 9.56 -44.29
N TYR A 539 8.95 10.46 -44.98
CA TYR A 539 9.48 11.24 -46.11
C TYR A 539 9.44 12.75 -45.84
N PHE A 540 10.60 13.43 -45.85
CA PHE A 540 10.72 14.86 -45.58
C PHE A 540 10.26 15.79 -46.72
N ALA A 541 10.01 15.29 -47.92
CA ALA A 541 9.79 16.12 -49.12
C ALA A 541 8.39 16.74 -49.25
N THR A 542 7.37 16.19 -48.56
CA THR A 542 6.02 16.76 -48.48
C THR A 542 5.88 17.83 -47.40
N SER A 543 6.94 18.12 -46.64
CA SER A 543 6.91 19.08 -45.53
C SER A 543 6.69 20.53 -45.93
N LYS A 544 6.61 20.89 -47.21
CA LYS A 544 6.36 22.30 -47.61
C LYS A 544 4.93 22.78 -47.30
N SER A 545 3.95 21.88 -47.20
CA SER A 545 2.54 22.23 -46.97
C SER A 545 2.08 22.13 -45.51
N LEU A 546 2.91 21.63 -44.60
CA LEU A 546 2.58 21.56 -43.17
C LEU A 546 2.78 22.92 -42.48
N PRO A 547 2.02 23.26 -41.43
CA PRO A 547 2.35 24.35 -40.53
C PRO A 547 3.72 24.14 -39.87
N GLU A 548 4.43 25.23 -39.58
CA GLU A 548 5.84 25.15 -39.17
C GLU A 548 6.05 24.40 -37.84
N TYR A 549 5.10 24.52 -36.90
CA TYR A 549 5.15 23.79 -35.63
C TYR A 549 5.07 22.27 -35.82
N MET A 550 4.31 21.79 -36.81
CA MET A 550 4.20 20.37 -37.14
C MET A 550 5.49 19.82 -37.80
N LYS A 551 6.16 20.60 -38.65
CA LYS A 551 7.43 20.15 -39.27
C LYS A 551 8.54 19.93 -38.24
N ILE A 552 8.63 20.82 -37.25
CA ILE A 552 9.59 20.72 -36.15
C ILE A 552 9.32 19.45 -35.34
N CYS A 553 8.05 19.10 -35.14
CA CYS A 553 7.64 17.89 -34.43
C CYS A 553 8.08 16.62 -35.17
N LEU A 554 7.83 16.55 -36.47
CA LEU A 554 8.12 15.37 -37.31
C LEU A 554 9.63 15.07 -37.37
N SER A 555 10.46 16.10 -37.46
CA SER A 555 11.93 15.94 -37.52
C SER A 555 12.55 15.39 -36.22
N LYS A 556 11.93 15.67 -35.07
CA LYS A 556 12.47 15.26 -33.77
C LYS A 556 12.11 13.81 -33.44
N LEU A 557 10.94 13.35 -33.90
CA LEU A 557 10.44 12.00 -33.71
C LEU A 557 11.34 10.94 -34.39
N PHE A 558 11.66 11.13 -35.67
CA PHE A 558 12.41 10.14 -36.48
C PHE A 558 13.84 9.87 -36.00
N ASN A 559 14.54 10.91 -35.54
CA ASN A 559 15.91 10.77 -35.05
C ASN A 559 15.98 9.93 -33.77
N THR A 560 14.90 9.86 -33.00
CA THR A 560 14.89 9.19 -31.70
C THR A 560 14.56 7.69 -31.81
N VAL A 561 13.73 7.29 -32.78
CA VAL A 561 13.33 5.89 -33.01
C VAL A 561 14.48 5.04 -33.55
N ASN A 562 15.31 5.58 -34.46
CA ASN A 562 16.43 4.83 -35.05
C ASN A 562 17.55 4.48 -34.04
N SER A 563 17.69 5.23 -32.95
CA SER A 563 18.69 4.96 -31.91
C SER A 563 18.33 3.75 -31.02
N LEU A 564 17.08 3.29 -31.05
CA LEU A 564 16.53 2.32 -30.10
C LEU A 564 16.61 0.87 -30.60
N ALA A 565 16.42 0.65 -31.90
CA ALA A 565 16.33 -0.68 -32.51
C ALA A 565 17.62 -1.51 -32.40
N CYS A 566 18.80 -0.88 -32.33
CA CYS A 566 20.09 -1.58 -32.28
C CYS A 566 20.41 -2.28 -30.94
N LYS A 567 19.63 -2.06 -29.86
CA LYS A 567 19.98 -2.55 -28.51
C LYS A 567 19.18 -3.77 -28.03
N ILE A 568 18.17 -4.20 -28.79
CA ILE A 568 17.20 -5.24 -28.37
C ILE A 568 17.58 -6.65 -28.86
N MET A 569 18.53 -6.79 -29.80
CA MET A 569 18.83 -8.07 -30.48
C MET A 569 19.79 -9.04 -29.75
N GLU A 570 20.42 -8.70 -28.63
CA GLU A 570 21.56 -9.50 -28.10
C GLU A 570 21.26 -10.49 -26.94
N GLU A 571 20.08 -10.54 -26.31
CA GLU A 571 19.92 -11.24 -25.00
C GLU A 571 18.82 -12.34 -24.92
N LYS A 572 18.81 -13.39 -25.76
CA LYS A 572 17.89 -14.57 -25.57
C LYS A 572 18.58 -15.94 -25.52
N GLY A 573 18.28 -16.74 -24.47
CA GLY A 573 18.48 -18.21 -24.43
C GLY A 573 18.21 -18.90 -23.06
N LEU A 574 16.98 -19.40 -22.86
CA LEU A 574 16.34 -20.41 -21.93
C LEU A 574 17.17 -21.21 -20.88
N ASP A 575 16.64 -21.90 -19.84
CA ASP A 575 15.40 -22.03 -19.01
C ASP A 575 15.70 -23.10 -17.92
N ILE A 576 15.21 -22.97 -16.67
CA ILE A 576 14.97 -24.11 -15.75
C ILE A 576 14.07 -23.72 -14.55
N LEU A 577 12.76 -23.92 -14.77
CA LEU A 577 11.65 -23.88 -13.82
C LEU A 577 11.48 -25.02 -12.77
N PRO A 578 12.32 -26.07 -12.59
CA PRO A 578 11.93 -27.15 -11.65
C PRO A 578 12.19 -26.97 -10.14
N TYR A 579 12.80 -25.88 -9.65
CA TYR A 579 13.39 -25.85 -8.28
C TYR A 579 12.78 -24.89 -7.26
N VAL A 580 11.80 -24.05 -7.61
CA VAL A 580 11.32 -23.01 -6.69
C VAL A 580 10.02 -23.42 -6.03
N LYS A 581 10.13 -24.16 -4.92
CA LYS A 581 9.01 -24.55 -4.05
C LYS A 581 8.87 -23.60 -2.86
N ARG A 582 7.66 -23.07 -2.62
CA ARG A 582 6.97 -23.09 -1.32
C ARG A 582 5.45 -22.95 -1.49
N GLU A 583 4.68 -23.39 -0.48
CA GLU A 583 3.50 -24.23 -0.67
C GLU A 583 2.11 -23.59 -0.38
N GLY A 584 1.97 -22.35 0.07
CA GLY A 584 0.64 -21.78 0.39
C GLY A 584 -0.14 -21.27 -0.83
N GLU A 585 0.43 -20.31 -1.53
CA GLU A 585 -0.13 -19.68 -2.74
C GLU A 585 0.08 -20.55 -3.98
N HIS A 586 1.21 -21.28 -4.03
CA HIS A 586 1.48 -22.25 -5.10
C HIS A 586 0.58 -23.50 -5.01
N ARG A 587 0.22 -23.99 -3.81
CA ARG A 587 -0.79 -25.08 -3.70
C ARG A 587 -2.19 -24.60 -4.04
N ARG A 588 -2.49 -23.30 -3.84
CA ARG A 588 -3.75 -22.69 -4.29
C ARG A 588 -3.75 -22.48 -5.81
N GLY A 589 -2.58 -22.26 -6.42
CA GLY A 589 -2.41 -22.00 -7.85
C GLY A 589 -2.55 -20.52 -8.18
N ASP A 590 -1.80 -19.65 -7.49
CA ASP A 590 -1.76 -18.21 -7.78
C ASP A 590 -0.56 -17.86 -8.70
N VAL A 591 -0.57 -16.68 -9.32
CA VAL A 591 0.54 -16.14 -10.13
C VAL A 591 1.79 -15.93 -9.29
N SER A 592 2.96 -15.96 -9.94
CA SER A 592 4.21 -15.54 -9.29
C SER A 592 4.10 -14.08 -8.83
N LYS A 593 4.37 -13.82 -7.55
CA LYS A 593 4.36 -12.48 -6.97
C LYS A 593 5.77 -11.87 -6.98
N SER A 594 5.93 -10.69 -6.38
CA SER A 594 7.18 -9.89 -6.41
C SER A 594 8.44 -10.68 -6.07
N ILE A 595 8.39 -11.49 -5.00
CA ILE A 595 9.52 -12.32 -4.54
C ILE A 595 9.88 -13.37 -5.59
N GLN A 596 8.90 -14.15 -6.06
CA GLN A 596 9.14 -15.22 -7.04
C GLN A 596 9.61 -14.67 -8.39
N CYS A 597 9.02 -13.56 -8.84
CA CYS A 597 9.45 -12.90 -10.08
C CYS A 597 10.91 -12.42 -9.98
N TYR A 598 11.29 -11.81 -8.85
CA TYR A 598 12.66 -11.36 -8.63
C TYR A 598 13.66 -12.50 -8.51
N MET A 599 13.32 -13.56 -7.76
CA MET A 599 14.13 -14.77 -7.65
C MET A 599 14.39 -15.39 -9.03
N LYS A 600 13.34 -15.51 -9.85
CA LYS A 600 13.45 -16.08 -11.20
C LYS A 600 14.28 -15.22 -12.13
N GLU A 601 14.07 -13.90 -12.12
CA GLU A 601 14.76 -12.98 -13.03
C GLU A 601 16.25 -12.81 -12.67
N LYS A 602 16.59 -12.77 -11.37
CA LYS A 602 17.96 -12.51 -10.90
C LYS A 602 18.72 -13.76 -10.50
N HIS A 603 18.08 -14.93 -10.47
CA HIS A 603 18.65 -16.18 -9.99
C HIS A 603 19.23 -16.06 -8.57
N VAL A 604 18.49 -15.40 -7.68
CA VAL A 604 18.89 -15.15 -6.29
C VAL A 604 18.09 -16.01 -5.30
N SER A 605 18.60 -16.11 -4.07
CA SER A 605 17.87 -16.76 -2.99
C SER A 605 16.60 -15.99 -2.58
N GLU A 606 15.66 -16.69 -1.95
CA GLU A 606 14.45 -16.10 -1.38
C GLU A 606 14.79 -14.99 -0.37
N LEU A 607 15.82 -15.18 0.45
CA LEU A 607 16.28 -14.19 1.42
C LEU A 607 16.79 -12.91 0.75
N GLU A 608 17.55 -13.04 -0.33
CA GLU A 608 18.03 -11.89 -1.12
C GLU A 608 16.89 -11.15 -1.81
N ALA A 609 15.88 -11.88 -2.30
CA ALA A 609 14.67 -11.29 -2.86
C ALA A 609 13.89 -10.50 -1.81
N HIS A 610 13.65 -11.07 -0.61
CA HIS A 610 13.02 -10.38 0.51
C HIS A 610 13.78 -9.09 0.88
N LYS A 611 15.11 -9.14 0.97
CA LYS A 611 15.94 -7.98 1.24
C LYS A 611 15.80 -6.90 0.15
N CYS A 612 15.72 -7.29 -1.12
CA CYS A 612 15.47 -6.38 -2.23
C CYS A 612 14.11 -5.69 -2.11
N ILE A 613 13.03 -6.45 -1.88
CA ILE A 613 11.68 -5.90 -1.70
C ILE A 613 11.62 -4.94 -0.51
N ARG A 614 12.27 -5.27 0.61
CA ARG A 614 12.34 -4.38 1.78
C ARG A 614 13.06 -3.06 1.47
N ASN A 615 14.14 -3.11 0.70
CA ASN A 615 14.83 -1.90 0.26
C ASN A 615 13.95 -1.04 -0.66
N ILE A 616 13.14 -1.66 -1.52
CA ILE A 616 12.16 -0.95 -2.36
C ILE A 616 11.10 -0.29 -1.49
N ILE A 617 10.50 -1.02 -0.54
CA ILE A 617 9.52 -0.46 0.41
C ILE A 617 10.11 0.74 1.16
N ASN A 618 11.31 0.58 1.72
CA ASN A 618 12.00 1.66 2.44
C ASN A 618 12.21 2.90 1.56
N LYS A 619 12.58 2.71 0.29
CA LYS A 619 12.73 3.81 -0.67
C LYS A 619 11.38 4.47 -0.97
N CYS A 620 10.33 3.69 -1.21
CA CYS A 620 8.98 4.22 -1.44
C CYS A 620 8.46 5.01 -0.22
N CYS A 621 8.74 4.56 1.01
CA CYS A 621 8.43 5.31 2.23
C CYS A 621 9.15 6.67 2.27
N LYS A 622 10.42 6.73 1.87
CA LYS A 622 11.20 7.98 1.79
C LYS A 622 10.68 8.94 0.72
N GLU A 623 10.30 8.41 -0.44
CA GLU A 623 9.65 9.18 -1.50
C GLU A 623 8.30 9.73 -1.01
N LEU A 624 7.50 8.91 -0.32
CA LEU A 624 6.22 9.31 0.30
C LEU A 624 6.41 10.42 1.35
N ASN A 625 7.44 10.32 2.20
CA ASN A 625 7.80 11.37 3.16
C ASN A 625 8.13 12.69 2.47
N ARG A 626 8.83 12.64 1.33
CA ARG A 626 9.15 13.83 0.54
C ARG A 626 7.89 14.46 -0.05
N GLU A 627 7.00 13.66 -0.63
CA GLU A 627 5.73 14.15 -1.20
C GLU A 627 4.77 14.69 -0.13
N TRP A 628 4.84 14.15 1.09
CA TRP A 628 4.13 14.70 2.24
C TRP A 628 4.53 16.15 2.53
N ILE A 629 5.83 16.43 2.58
CA ILE A 629 6.40 17.75 2.88
C ILE A 629 6.24 18.74 1.72
N LYS A 630 6.33 18.28 0.47
CA LYS A 630 6.19 19.16 -0.70
C LYS A 630 4.86 19.92 -0.67
N ALA A 631 4.93 21.22 -0.92
CA ALA A 631 3.76 22.02 -1.25
C ALA A 631 3.11 21.39 -2.50
N SER A 632 1.94 20.79 -2.31
CA SER A 632 1.25 20.08 -3.36
C SER A 632 -0.13 20.68 -3.55
N ARG A 633 -0.65 20.58 -4.77
CA ARG A 633 -2.04 20.91 -5.10
C ARG A 633 -3.08 20.00 -4.40
N TYR A 634 -2.65 18.92 -3.75
CA TYR A 634 -3.54 17.99 -3.07
C TYR A 634 -3.85 18.43 -1.64
N GLU A 635 -5.11 18.27 -1.23
CA GLU A 635 -5.54 18.54 0.13
C GLU A 635 -4.82 17.60 1.12
N GLU A 636 -4.45 18.13 2.29
CA GLU A 636 -3.75 17.38 3.33
C GLU A 636 -4.51 16.12 3.77
N THR A 637 -5.84 16.21 3.81
CA THR A 637 -6.74 15.09 4.05
C THR A 637 -6.46 13.94 3.08
N PHE A 638 -6.28 14.22 1.78
CA PHE A 638 -5.95 13.21 0.76
C PHE A 638 -4.62 12.52 1.05
N LYS A 639 -3.57 13.32 1.25
CA LYS A 639 -2.23 12.81 1.56
C LYS A 639 -2.24 11.89 2.78
N MET A 640 -3.02 12.23 3.81
CA MET A 640 -3.13 11.40 5.02
C MET A 640 -3.75 10.03 4.76
N VAL A 641 -4.74 9.92 3.87
CA VAL A 641 -5.29 8.60 3.48
C VAL A 641 -4.27 7.78 2.69
N ALA A 642 -3.50 8.42 1.81
CA ALA A 642 -2.44 7.72 1.07
C ALA A 642 -1.36 7.15 2.01
N ILE A 643 -0.93 7.92 3.02
CA ILE A 643 -0.03 7.46 4.07
C ILE A 643 -0.68 6.38 4.93
N ASN A 644 -1.95 6.53 5.30
CA ASN A 644 -2.63 5.51 6.09
C ASN A 644 -2.79 4.19 5.32
N LEU A 645 -2.89 4.20 3.99
CA LEU A 645 -2.88 2.97 3.21
C LEU A 645 -1.56 2.20 3.38
N SER A 646 -0.42 2.88 3.39
CA SER A 646 0.87 2.20 3.64
C SER A 646 0.94 1.66 5.08
N ARG A 647 0.45 2.41 6.07
CA ARG A 647 0.36 1.96 7.47
C ARG A 647 -0.55 0.74 7.64
N VAL A 648 -1.68 0.71 6.93
CA VAL A 648 -2.57 -0.45 6.84
C VAL A 648 -1.81 -1.63 6.24
N ALA A 649 -1.10 -1.45 5.12
CA ALA A 649 -0.32 -2.54 4.55
C ALA A 649 0.74 -3.08 5.54
N HIS A 650 1.43 -2.20 6.27
CA HIS A 650 2.38 -2.60 7.31
C HIS A 650 1.74 -3.42 8.43
N LEU A 651 0.58 -2.99 8.93
CA LEU A 651 -0.11 -3.70 10.01
C LEU A 651 -0.53 -5.13 9.61
N PHE A 652 -0.91 -5.33 8.36
CA PHE A 652 -1.53 -6.57 7.90
C PHE A 652 -0.54 -7.60 7.39
N TYR A 653 0.52 -7.13 6.71
CA TYR A 653 1.40 -7.98 5.90
C TYR A 653 2.87 -7.96 6.34
N LEU A 654 3.27 -7.06 7.26
CA LEU A 654 4.61 -7.06 7.80
C LEU A 654 4.62 -7.65 9.21
N GLN A 655 5.19 -8.86 9.31
CA GLN A 655 5.54 -9.47 10.58
C GLN A 655 6.88 -8.91 11.06
N SER A 656 7.06 -8.83 12.38
CA SER A 656 8.30 -8.39 13.04
C SER A 656 9.48 -9.35 12.81
N ASN A 657 9.22 -10.57 12.33
CA ASN A 657 10.26 -11.56 12.01
C ASN A 657 10.54 -11.60 10.50
N ASP A 658 11.83 -11.58 10.17
CA ASP A 658 12.43 -11.42 8.83
C ASP A 658 12.01 -12.44 7.75
N GLU A 659 11.16 -13.42 8.07
CA GLU A 659 10.89 -14.60 7.24
C GLU A 659 9.57 -14.56 6.45
N ASN A 660 8.60 -13.71 6.84
CA ASN A 660 7.22 -13.77 6.31
C ASN A 660 6.70 -12.41 5.81
N VAL A 661 7.48 -11.68 5.01
CA VAL A 661 7.00 -10.42 4.41
C VAL A 661 5.94 -10.74 3.34
N GLY A 662 4.72 -10.25 3.52
CA GLY A 662 3.63 -10.40 2.54
C GLY A 662 2.54 -11.38 2.94
N GLU A 663 2.66 -12.09 4.07
CA GLU A 663 1.60 -12.97 4.57
C GLU A 663 0.62 -12.22 5.48
N LEU A 664 -0.68 -12.40 5.23
CA LEU A 664 -1.76 -11.80 6.02
C LEU A 664 -1.76 -12.37 7.45
N ASN A 665 -1.53 -11.53 8.46
CA ASN A 665 -1.63 -11.92 9.86
C ASN A 665 -3.07 -11.80 10.39
N LEU A 666 -3.90 -12.81 10.10
CA LEU A 666 -5.30 -12.85 10.53
C LEU A 666 -5.44 -12.83 12.06
N GLU A 667 -4.58 -13.50 12.81
CA GLU A 667 -4.63 -13.52 14.28
C GLU A 667 -4.47 -12.11 14.84
N LYS A 668 -3.43 -11.39 14.41
CA LYS A 668 -3.19 -10.01 14.86
C LYS A 668 -4.29 -9.06 14.42
N MET A 669 -4.85 -9.28 13.23
CA MET A 669 -6.00 -8.53 12.76
C MET A 669 -7.20 -8.70 13.70
N ASN A 670 -7.52 -9.93 14.10
CA ASN A 670 -8.63 -10.22 14.99
C ASN A 670 -8.44 -9.60 16.37
N GLU A 671 -7.23 -9.66 16.95
CA GLU A 671 -6.92 -8.96 18.21
C GLU A 671 -7.26 -7.47 18.12
N ASN A 672 -6.87 -6.81 17.02
CA ASN A 672 -7.13 -5.40 16.83
C ASN A 672 -8.62 -5.11 16.59
N VAL A 673 -9.36 -6.01 15.92
CA VAL A 673 -10.81 -5.91 15.74
C VAL A 673 -11.51 -5.97 17.09
N ILE A 674 -11.12 -6.90 17.97
CA ILE A 674 -11.66 -7.04 19.34
C ILE A 674 -11.39 -5.77 20.14
N SER A 675 -10.12 -5.36 20.20
CA SER A 675 -9.71 -4.18 20.97
C SER A 675 -10.38 -2.90 20.49
N LEU A 676 -10.57 -2.75 19.17
CA LEU A 676 -11.14 -1.53 18.61
C LEU A 676 -12.66 -1.45 18.72
N PHE A 677 -13.38 -2.55 18.50
CA PHE A 677 -14.84 -2.54 18.38
C PHE A 677 -15.58 -3.16 19.57
N LEU A 678 -14.99 -4.15 20.24
CA LEU A 678 -15.70 -4.97 21.23
C LEU A 678 -15.39 -4.58 22.68
N GLU A 679 -14.19 -4.05 22.94
CA GLU A 679 -13.71 -3.72 24.28
C GLU A 679 -13.73 -2.20 24.52
N PRO A 680 -14.75 -1.65 25.20
CA PRO A 680 -14.74 -0.25 25.61
C PRO A 680 -13.74 -0.04 26.75
N ILE A 681 -13.14 1.14 26.78
CA ILE A 681 -12.23 1.54 27.87
C ILE A 681 -13.06 1.86 29.12
N THR A 682 -12.70 1.27 30.25
CA THR A 682 -13.36 1.57 31.53
C THR A 682 -13.02 3.00 31.95
N LEU A 683 -14.03 3.85 32.11
CA LEU A 683 -13.88 5.16 32.74
C LEU A 683 -13.74 4.95 34.25
N LYS A 684 -12.70 5.51 34.87
CA LYS A 684 -12.63 5.55 36.34
C LYS A 684 -13.63 6.60 36.81
N GLU A 685 -14.53 6.22 37.72
CA GLU A 685 -15.51 7.11 38.35
C GLU A 685 -14.88 8.22 39.19
#